data_AF-A0A367ZQG0-F1
#
_entry.id   AF-A0A367ZQG0-F1
#
_cell.length_a   1.000
_cell.length_b   1.000
_cell.length_c   1.000
_cell.angle_alpha   90.00
_cell.angle_beta   90.00
_cell.angle_gamma   90.00
#
_symmetry.space_group_name_H-M   'P 1'
#
loop_
_entity.id
_entity.type
_entity.pdbx_description
1 polymer ?
#
loop_
_entity_poly.entity_id
_entity_poly.type
_entity_poly.pdbx_seq_one_letter_code
_entity_poly.pdbx_strand_id
1 'polypeptide(L)'
;MLKRMLMATGLVLMAAALLIGCNTGSRSGADGSFPGLPTAALPTSIGTITGLVTDANALPINGANITLYSNSNLVSSSNTGSDGRFIISAAPGNYELRISKSGFVNLIQAVTIEAGRTTAVVAPLTPSSPTPQAKIRGIITNQTDQVQEGALIRLVPQSQTGTSVETTSSQDGTYSVTVAPGTYSMTVTKSGYGSDQRIISLAANEERFLDIRLGARVTLTGTVKLDTSKEALANITVEAYRDNFLVQSTVTTPEGVFLFTDLSAGMYTIGLARDSTKYEPATFVIQILRSGITSPADPVLYLSAAKTSGKVQGVISDLTGRPQEGALVRLISSNSGNSSEFTTLSDGRFSFSSAAGVYQLHVSKANFVSEIATISLIAGQELIKDIAIGPKSTLRGVVKLNTTKEPLPNILVEIFRQSEFKGSMETTSAGEFAFQDLTPDSYQVRVGNQSTAYSPATYTVQILNDGTISPSSPEFFISPRLVAPTDVRHPLATGTIYDAYTKAPLENVNCTLKGVKAVTTDMYGRFSFADLLPGNYELTFSKLGWQTLTVTFSITESDGATVLRPSPLTYELIQSKESGVGAIAGRYIDENTLNGVNDLIVRVYTYRLIEKTISVMVNGTPTDKSVSNWELDGRALPIYLLSTKTGVAGTGNESALGTFRLEHLQPTTSTMKYLVWIGTAASPSPTMTSAAYTEAADQSNPKVVWYQENVADPNRVHSWSLVDVYPDTTTFLQNFNLPN
;
A
#
# COMPACT_ATOMS: atom_id res chain seq x y z
N MET A 1 5.73 -13.15 26.63
CA MET A 1 5.25 -12.91 28.01
C MET A 1 4.20 -13.96 28.36
N LEU A 2 3.47 -13.82 29.48
CA LEU A 2 2.88 -14.93 30.26
C LEU A 2 1.37 -15.16 30.02
N LYS A 3 0.87 -16.35 30.41
CA LYS A 3 -0.54 -16.78 30.64
C LYS A 3 -1.37 -17.07 29.35
N ARG A 4 -1.89 -18.30 29.16
CA ARG A 4 -3.07 -19.00 29.79
C ARG A 4 -4.40 -18.42 29.27
N MET A 5 -5.46 -19.16 28.92
CA MET A 5 -5.85 -20.60 29.07
C MET A 5 -7.03 -20.88 28.08
N LEU A 6 -7.62 -22.07 27.80
CA LEU A 6 -7.66 -23.45 28.34
C LEU A 6 -8.14 -24.45 27.23
N MET A 7 -8.19 -25.78 27.49
CA MET A 7 -9.00 -26.88 26.87
C MET A 7 -9.28 -26.91 25.34
N ALA A 8 -8.87 -27.94 24.58
CA ALA A 8 -9.34 -29.35 24.53
C ALA A 8 -10.62 -29.55 23.65
N THR A 9 -10.79 -30.64 22.89
CA THR A 9 -10.05 -31.93 22.84
C THR A 9 -9.89 -32.41 21.38
N GLY A 10 -8.80 -33.13 21.08
CA GLY A 10 -8.58 -33.71 19.75
C GLY A 10 -9.24 -35.08 19.55
N LEU A 11 -9.48 -35.42 18.28
CA LEU A 11 -9.84 -36.75 17.77
C LEU A 11 -8.97 -37.03 16.52
N VAL A 12 -8.97 -38.29 16.06
CA VAL A 12 -8.64 -38.75 14.69
C VAL A 12 -7.23 -39.32 14.44
N LEU A 13 -7.28 -40.48 13.76
CA LEU A 13 -6.29 -41.23 12.96
C LEU A 13 -5.24 -42.17 13.59
N MET A 14 -5.17 -43.33 12.92
CA MET A 14 -4.05 -44.27 12.91
C MET A 14 -2.86 -43.70 12.12
N ALA A 15 -1.67 -44.22 12.41
CA ALA A 15 -0.62 -44.42 11.41
C ALA A 15 0.06 -45.78 11.69
N ALA A 16 0.31 -46.57 10.64
CA ALA A 16 1.09 -47.80 10.75
C ALA A 16 2.58 -47.51 10.46
N ALA A 17 3.47 -48.20 11.18
CA ALA A 17 4.90 -48.19 10.91
C ALA A 17 5.47 -49.61 10.97
N LEU A 18 6.33 -49.93 10.01
CA LEU A 18 6.95 -51.25 9.82
C LEU A 18 8.39 -51.20 10.35
N LEU A 19 8.85 -52.22 11.11
CA LEU A 19 10.29 -52.46 11.30
C LEU A 19 10.61 -53.91 11.72
N ILE A 20 11.86 -54.30 11.43
CA ILE A 20 12.35 -55.68 11.23
C ILE A 20 13.06 -56.21 12.48
N GLY A 21 13.02 -57.53 12.74
CA GLY A 21 13.85 -58.18 13.77
C GLY A 21 13.98 -59.71 13.59
N CYS A 22 15.22 -60.21 13.68
CA CYS A 22 15.62 -61.64 13.59
C CYS A 22 14.95 -62.56 14.64
N ASN A 23 14.61 -63.83 14.33
CA ASN A 23 15.47 -65.04 14.29
C ASN A 23 16.04 -65.41 15.69
N THR A 24 16.02 -66.64 16.24
CA THR A 24 16.20 -68.00 15.67
C THR A 24 15.56 -69.14 16.52
N GLY A 25 15.17 -70.26 15.88
CA GLY A 25 15.12 -71.61 16.49
C GLY A 25 13.97 -71.93 17.47
N SER A 26 13.67 -73.19 17.81
CA SER A 26 14.14 -74.49 17.27
C SER A 26 13.07 -75.60 17.50
N ARG A 27 13.19 -76.77 16.84
CA ARG A 27 12.22 -77.90 16.91
C ARG A 27 12.73 -79.09 17.72
N SER A 28 11.91 -79.60 18.64
CA SER A 28 11.72 -81.02 19.03
C SER A 28 10.46 -81.08 19.95
N GLY A 29 9.67 -82.15 20.08
CA GLY A 29 9.94 -83.58 19.91
C GLY A 29 10.35 -84.20 21.26
N ALA A 30 9.72 -85.25 21.80
CA ALA A 30 8.57 -86.05 21.35
C ALA A 30 7.83 -86.69 22.57
N ASP A 31 7.01 -87.73 22.36
CA ASP A 31 6.21 -88.44 23.37
C ASP A 31 6.97 -88.97 24.60
N GLY A 32 6.23 -89.18 25.71
CA GLY A 32 6.79 -89.74 26.95
C GLY A 32 5.78 -89.94 28.10
N SER A 33 4.73 -90.75 27.92
CA SER A 33 3.73 -91.04 28.96
C SER A 33 4.06 -92.30 29.79
N PHE A 34 4.15 -92.19 31.12
CA PHE A 34 3.73 -93.24 32.09
C PHE A 34 3.44 -92.61 33.48
N PRO A 35 2.55 -93.20 34.32
CA PRO A 35 1.98 -92.54 35.51
C PRO A 35 2.68 -92.90 36.84
N GLY A 36 2.52 -92.07 37.88
CA GLY A 36 3.08 -92.34 39.20
C GLY A 36 2.51 -91.54 40.39
N LEU A 37 1.45 -92.08 41.00
CA LEU A 37 1.00 -91.86 42.40
C LEU A 37 0.50 -90.44 42.82
N PRO A 38 -0.34 -90.34 43.89
CA PRO A 38 -1.12 -89.13 44.15
C PRO A 38 -0.42 -88.10 45.04
N THR A 39 -0.60 -86.82 44.72
CA THR A 39 -0.30 -85.70 45.63
C THR A 39 -1.59 -85.22 46.31
N ALA A 40 -1.60 -85.11 47.64
CA ALA A 40 -2.78 -84.65 48.37
C ALA A 40 -3.03 -83.15 48.14
N ALA A 41 -4.23 -82.80 47.67
CA ALA A 41 -4.64 -81.41 47.50
C ALA A 41 -5.04 -80.77 48.84
N LEU A 42 -4.64 -79.52 49.06
CA LEU A 42 -5.06 -78.72 50.20
C LEU A 42 -6.56 -78.39 50.11
N PRO A 43 -7.27 -78.18 51.24
CA PRO A 43 -8.69 -77.84 51.22
C PRO A 43 -8.94 -76.53 50.45
N THR A 44 -9.83 -76.59 49.47
CA THR A 44 -10.25 -75.45 48.66
C THR A 44 -11.06 -74.48 49.53
N SER A 45 -10.42 -73.39 49.99
CA SER A 45 -11.12 -72.33 50.70
C SER A 45 -12.08 -71.61 49.76
N ILE A 46 -13.38 -71.80 49.97
CA ILE A 46 -14.45 -71.10 49.25
C ILE A 46 -14.88 -69.84 50.00
N GLY A 47 -15.45 -68.88 49.26
CA GLY A 47 -16.21 -67.77 49.81
C GLY A 47 -17.66 -67.84 49.35
N THR A 48 -18.52 -67.01 49.95
CA THR A 48 -19.96 -67.00 49.69
C THR A 48 -20.47 -65.60 49.40
N ILE A 49 -21.43 -65.48 48.50
CA ILE A 49 -22.29 -64.31 48.32
C ILE A 49 -23.67 -64.67 48.88
N THR A 50 -24.16 -63.84 49.79
CA THR A 50 -25.59 -63.79 50.13
C THR A 50 -26.19 -62.52 49.55
N GLY A 51 -27.45 -62.54 49.15
CA GLY A 51 -28.07 -61.32 48.66
C GLY A 51 -29.58 -61.32 48.63
N LEU A 52 -30.14 -60.15 48.34
CA LEU A 52 -31.57 -59.87 48.30
C LEU A 52 -31.91 -59.14 47.00
N VAL A 53 -32.85 -59.68 46.23
CA VAL A 53 -33.39 -59.04 45.02
C VAL A 53 -34.75 -58.43 45.35
N THR A 54 -34.94 -57.16 45.02
CA THR A 54 -36.20 -56.43 45.26
C THR A 54 -36.71 -55.74 44.01
N ASP A 55 -37.97 -55.29 44.03
CA ASP A 55 -38.48 -54.30 43.09
C ASP A 55 -38.11 -52.87 43.53
N ALA A 56 -38.63 -51.87 42.82
CA ALA A 56 -38.47 -50.45 43.13
C ALA A 56 -39.18 -49.99 44.42
N ASN A 57 -40.06 -50.82 45.00
CA ASN A 57 -40.76 -50.58 46.27
C ASN A 57 -40.10 -51.32 47.45
N ALA A 58 -38.90 -51.88 47.23
CA ALA A 58 -38.17 -52.75 48.15
C ALA A 58 -38.89 -54.06 48.54
N LEU A 59 -39.89 -54.49 47.76
CA LEU A 59 -40.56 -55.79 47.94
C LEU A 59 -39.70 -56.92 47.34
N PRO A 60 -39.59 -58.08 48.00
CA PRO A 60 -38.73 -59.17 47.55
C PRO A 60 -39.23 -59.83 46.25
N ILE A 61 -38.33 -60.00 45.27
CA ILE A 61 -38.65 -60.68 44.01
C ILE A 61 -38.32 -62.18 44.13
N ASN A 62 -39.35 -63.01 44.20
CA ASN A 62 -39.21 -64.47 44.16
C ASN A 62 -38.85 -64.98 42.75
N GLY A 63 -37.99 -66.00 42.68
CA GLY A 63 -37.66 -66.69 41.43
C GLY A 63 -37.06 -65.78 40.35
N ALA A 64 -36.27 -64.78 40.73
CA ALA A 64 -35.27 -64.19 39.84
C ALA A 64 -34.17 -65.23 39.60
N ASN A 65 -33.58 -65.23 38.41
CA ASN A 65 -32.44 -66.09 38.08
C ASN A 65 -31.13 -65.31 38.30
N ILE A 66 -30.24 -65.92 39.09
CA ILE A 66 -28.97 -65.36 39.54
C ILE A 66 -27.86 -66.21 38.93
N THR A 67 -26.93 -65.59 38.21
CA THR A 67 -25.82 -66.29 37.56
C THR A 67 -24.51 -65.55 37.82
N LEU A 68 -23.48 -66.30 38.23
CA LEU A 68 -22.17 -65.77 38.57
C LEU A 68 -21.17 -66.18 37.48
N TYR A 69 -20.56 -65.20 36.82
CA TYR A 69 -19.63 -65.39 35.72
C TYR A 69 -18.20 -65.01 36.10
N SER A 70 -17.20 -65.70 35.57
CA SER A 70 -15.80 -65.26 35.56
C SER A 70 -15.25 -65.35 34.15
N ASN A 71 -14.72 -64.24 33.62
CA ASN A 71 -14.23 -64.13 32.25
C ASN A 71 -15.22 -64.71 31.22
N SER A 72 -16.50 -64.33 31.34
CA SER A 72 -17.65 -64.81 30.56
C SER A 72 -18.03 -66.30 30.67
N ASN A 73 -17.31 -67.12 31.45
CA ASN A 73 -17.72 -68.49 31.76
C ASN A 73 -18.67 -68.51 32.97
N LEU A 74 -19.75 -69.30 32.91
CA LEU A 74 -20.66 -69.49 34.04
C LEU A 74 -19.98 -70.34 35.12
N VAL A 75 -19.89 -69.82 36.34
CA VAL A 75 -19.21 -70.46 37.48
C VAL A 75 -20.21 -71.05 38.47
N SER A 76 -21.33 -70.36 38.70
CA SER A 76 -22.40 -70.83 39.58
C SER A 76 -23.73 -70.15 39.24
N SER A 77 -24.85 -70.76 39.63
CA SER A 77 -26.19 -70.22 39.40
C SER A 77 -27.13 -70.57 40.54
N SER A 78 -28.07 -69.67 40.84
CA SER A 78 -29.04 -69.79 41.92
C SER A 78 -30.35 -69.08 41.55
N ASN A 79 -31.38 -69.24 42.36
CA ASN A 79 -32.67 -68.55 42.21
C ASN A 79 -33.12 -67.99 43.56
N THR A 80 -33.85 -66.87 43.55
CA THR A 80 -34.30 -66.24 44.80
C THR A 80 -35.47 -66.97 45.45
N GLY A 81 -35.40 -67.11 46.78
CA GLY A 81 -36.47 -67.63 47.63
C GLY A 81 -37.73 -66.75 47.64
N SER A 82 -38.75 -67.14 48.40
CA SER A 82 -39.98 -66.35 48.57
C SER A 82 -39.75 -65.04 49.33
N ASP A 83 -38.67 -64.98 50.11
CA ASP A 83 -38.14 -63.79 50.78
C ASP A 83 -37.21 -62.95 49.88
N GLY A 84 -37.10 -63.29 48.58
CA GLY A 84 -36.25 -62.61 47.61
C GLY A 84 -34.75 -62.86 47.79
N ARG A 85 -34.34 -63.73 48.73
CA ARG A 85 -32.92 -63.97 49.01
C ARG A 85 -32.30 -65.06 48.15
N PHE A 86 -31.01 -64.94 47.88
CA PHE A 86 -30.21 -65.97 47.23
C PHE A 86 -28.89 -66.19 47.98
N ILE A 87 -28.29 -67.36 47.74
CA ILE A 87 -26.93 -67.71 48.17
C ILE A 87 -26.20 -68.35 46.98
N ILE A 88 -24.93 -67.95 46.77
CA ILE A 88 -24.00 -68.54 45.81
C ILE A 88 -22.63 -68.66 46.48
N SER A 89 -22.00 -69.84 46.42
CA SER A 89 -20.61 -70.02 46.88
C SER A 89 -19.70 -70.36 45.70
N ALA A 90 -18.46 -69.88 45.73
CA ALA A 90 -17.45 -70.10 44.71
C ALA A 90 -16.02 -69.95 45.30
N ALA A 91 -15.00 -70.16 44.46
CA ALA A 91 -13.62 -69.85 44.82
C ALA A 91 -13.41 -68.33 45.04
N PRO A 92 -12.32 -67.91 45.70
CA PRO A 92 -11.98 -66.50 45.84
C PRO A 92 -11.59 -65.89 44.49
N GLY A 93 -12.05 -64.68 44.20
CA GLY A 93 -11.82 -64.01 42.92
C GLY A 93 -12.82 -62.90 42.62
N ASN A 94 -12.65 -62.30 41.44
CA ASN A 94 -13.57 -61.29 40.89
C ASN A 94 -14.52 -61.94 39.88
N TYR A 95 -15.79 -61.57 39.98
CA TYR A 95 -16.90 -62.17 39.23
C TYR A 95 -17.90 -61.09 38.77
N GLU A 96 -18.70 -61.44 37.77
CA GLU A 96 -19.85 -60.67 37.32
C GLU A 96 -21.14 -61.42 37.69
N LEU A 97 -21.94 -60.80 38.55
CA LEU A 97 -23.26 -61.29 38.97
C LEU A 97 -24.32 -60.74 38.01
N ARG A 98 -25.03 -61.61 37.30
CA ARG A 98 -26.17 -61.27 36.44
C ARG A 98 -27.46 -61.73 37.09
N ILE A 99 -28.46 -60.85 37.08
CA ILE A 99 -29.76 -61.03 37.73
C ILE A 99 -30.86 -60.72 36.72
N SER A 100 -31.76 -61.66 36.50
CA SER A 100 -32.84 -61.54 35.50
C SER A 100 -34.20 -62.01 36.03
N LYS A 101 -35.27 -61.35 35.59
CA LYS A 101 -36.66 -61.72 35.85
C LYS A 101 -37.54 -61.23 34.70
N SER A 102 -38.47 -62.06 34.22
CA SER A 102 -39.44 -61.64 33.20
C SER A 102 -40.31 -60.48 33.71
N GLY A 103 -40.54 -59.48 32.87
CA GLY A 103 -41.19 -58.21 33.24
C GLY A 103 -40.27 -57.16 33.86
N PHE A 104 -38.96 -57.44 33.98
CA PHE A 104 -37.96 -56.51 34.53
C PHE A 104 -36.76 -56.35 33.58
N VAL A 105 -35.99 -55.29 33.78
CA VAL A 105 -34.69 -55.07 33.14
C VAL A 105 -33.63 -55.93 33.85
N ASN A 106 -32.74 -56.57 33.08
CA ASN A 106 -31.64 -57.36 33.63
C ASN A 106 -30.61 -56.47 34.34
N LEU A 107 -30.17 -56.86 35.53
CA LEU A 107 -29.11 -56.20 36.29
C LEU A 107 -27.79 -56.99 36.16
N ILE A 108 -26.68 -56.26 36.04
CA ILE A 108 -25.32 -56.80 35.98
C ILE A 108 -24.46 -56.03 36.98
N GLN A 109 -23.74 -56.75 37.85
CA GLN A 109 -22.96 -56.16 38.94
C GLN A 109 -21.64 -56.92 39.15
N ALA A 110 -20.52 -56.19 39.23
CA ALA A 110 -19.24 -56.77 39.60
C ALA A 110 -19.21 -57.08 41.11
N VAL A 111 -18.69 -58.25 41.49
CA VAL A 111 -18.62 -58.74 42.87
C VAL A 111 -17.30 -59.47 43.13
N THR A 112 -16.76 -59.31 44.34
CA THR A 112 -15.54 -60.00 44.79
C THR A 112 -15.89 -61.00 45.89
N ILE A 113 -15.30 -62.20 45.78
CA ILE A 113 -15.41 -63.28 46.76
C ILE A 113 -14.04 -63.48 47.40
N GLU A 114 -14.00 -63.56 48.73
CA GLU A 114 -12.77 -63.77 49.50
C GLU A 114 -12.84 -65.09 50.29
N ALA A 115 -11.67 -65.69 50.53
CA ALA A 115 -11.52 -66.97 51.22
C ALA A 115 -12.18 -66.97 52.61
N GLY A 116 -13.15 -67.87 52.82
CA GLY A 116 -13.86 -68.04 54.10
C GLY A 116 -14.79 -66.87 54.49
N ARG A 117 -15.02 -65.89 53.61
CA ARG A 117 -15.87 -64.72 53.88
C ARG A 117 -17.23 -64.80 53.18
N THR A 118 -18.17 -64.02 53.69
CA THR A 118 -19.51 -63.84 53.11
C THR A 118 -19.70 -62.39 52.66
N THR A 119 -19.85 -62.16 51.37
CA THR A 119 -20.15 -60.86 50.75
C THR A 119 -21.66 -60.67 50.66
N ALA A 120 -22.21 -59.54 51.12
CA ALA A 120 -23.64 -59.22 51.01
C ALA A 120 -23.92 -58.34 49.79
N VAL A 121 -24.98 -58.66 49.02
CA VAL A 121 -25.42 -57.92 47.82
C VAL A 121 -26.91 -57.57 47.90
N VAL A 122 -27.28 -56.32 47.60
CA VAL A 122 -28.68 -55.90 47.43
C VAL A 122 -28.88 -55.44 45.98
N ALA A 123 -29.92 -55.96 45.34
CA ALA A 123 -30.11 -55.92 43.89
C ALA A 123 -31.55 -55.51 43.51
N PRO A 124 -31.85 -54.21 43.40
CA PRO A 124 -33.15 -53.74 42.94
C PRO A 124 -33.30 -53.92 41.41
N LEU A 125 -34.43 -54.45 40.95
CA LEU A 125 -34.80 -54.56 39.55
C LEU A 125 -35.89 -53.54 39.18
N THR A 126 -35.78 -52.95 37.99
CA THR A 126 -36.76 -52.03 37.42
C THR A 126 -37.70 -52.74 36.44
N PRO A 127 -39.02 -52.46 36.44
CA PRO A 127 -39.95 -53.05 35.46
C PRO A 127 -39.64 -52.64 34.01
N SER A 128 -39.93 -53.51 33.05
CA SER A 128 -39.92 -53.15 31.62
C SER A 128 -41.31 -52.70 31.14
N SER A 129 -41.34 -51.58 30.41
CA SER A 129 -42.58 -50.97 29.91
C SER A 129 -42.90 -51.45 28.48
N PRO A 130 -44.17 -51.74 28.13
CA PRO A 130 -44.54 -52.12 26.76
C PRO A 130 -44.36 -50.96 25.78
N THR A 131 -43.93 -51.26 24.56
CA THR A 131 -43.86 -50.27 23.48
C THR A 131 -45.26 -49.88 23.00
N PRO A 132 -45.60 -48.57 22.94
CA PRO A 132 -46.90 -48.13 22.42
C PRO A 132 -47.02 -48.44 20.92
N GLN A 133 -48.26 -48.67 20.47
CA GLN A 133 -48.60 -48.96 19.08
C GLN A 133 -49.75 -48.06 18.63
N ALA A 134 -49.96 -47.96 17.32
CA ALA A 134 -51.08 -47.25 16.71
C ALA A 134 -51.78 -48.17 15.71
N LYS A 135 -53.10 -48.02 15.53
CA LYS A 135 -53.95 -48.93 14.75
C LYS A 135 -54.76 -48.12 13.75
N ILE A 136 -54.85 -48.61 12.51
CA ILE A 136 -55.69 -48.01 11.47
C ILE A 136 -56.56 -49.07 10.81
N ARG A 137 -57.83 -48.72 10.60
CA ARG A 137 -58.88 -49.56 10.01
C ARG A 137 -59.73 -48.75 9.04
N GLY A 138 -60.49 -49.43 8.20
CA GLY A 138 -61.46 -48.81 7.31
C GLY A 138 -62.02 -49.82 6.31
N ILE A 139 -62.84 -49.34 5.39
CA ILE A 139 -63.40 -50.10 4.27
C ILE A 139 -62.81 -49.57 2.96
N ILE A 140 -62.45 -50.49 2.06
CA ILE A 140 -62.05 -50.16 0.69
C ILE A 140 -63.23 -50.38 -0.24
N THR A 141 -63.65 -49.33 -0.93
CA THR A 141 -64.74 -49.35 -1.93
C THR A 141 -64.25 -48.83 -3.28
N ASN A 142 -65.10 -48.91 -4.31
CA ASN A 142 -64.86 -48.32 -5.63
C ASN A 142 -65.76 -47.09 -5.90
N GLN A 143 -65.70 -46.53 -7.10
CA GLN A 143 -66.54 -45.39 -7.51
C GLN A 143 -68.06 -45.66 -7.52
N THR A 144 -68.52 -46.92 -7.41
CA THR A 144 -69.93 -47.30 -7.25
C THR A 144 -70.26 -47.80 -5.83
N ASP A 145 -69.40 -47.48 -4.85
CA ASP A 145 -69.51 -47.85 -3.42
C ASP A 145 -69.55 -49.36 -3.15
N GLN A 146 -69.13 -50.18 -4.12
CA GLN A 146 -68.96 -51.62 -3.95
C GLN A 146 -67.65 -51.92 -3.22
N VAL A 147 -67.70 -52.76 -2.19
CA VAL A 147 -66.53 -53.20 -1.42
C VAL A 147 -65.52 -53.95 -2.28
N GLN A 148 -64.23 -53.78 -1.99
CA GLN A 148 -63.12 -54.36 -2.76
C GLN A 148 -62.29 -55.32 -1.88
N GLU A 149 -62.55 -56.61 -2.01
CA GLU A 149 -61.72 -57.68 -1.43
C GLU A 149 -60.31 -57.70 -2.03
N GLY A 150 -59.29 -58.01 -1.24
CA GLY A 150 -57.93 -58.27 -1.72
C GLY A 150 -57.30 -57.09 -2.47
N ALA A 151 -57.54 -55.86 -2.00
CA ALA A 151 -56.68 -54.72 -2.28
C ALA A 151 -55.48 -54.79 -1.31
N LEU A 152 -54.29 -54.41 -1.77
CA LEU A 152 -53.07 -54.37 -0.95
C LEU A 152 -52.93 -52.98 -0.32
N ILE A 153 -52.78 -52.95 1.01
CA ILE A 153 -52.49 -51.75 1.80
C ILE A 153 -51.03 -51.86 2.25
N ARG A 154 -50.23 -50.85 1.92
CA ARG A 154 -48.79 -50.77 2.27
C ARG A 154 -48.51 -49.49 3.05
N LEU A 155 -47.97 -49.61 4.27
CA LEU A 155 -47.54 -48.49 5.10
C LEU A 155 -46.01 -48.47 5.19
N VAL A 156 -45.39 -47.38 4.72
CA VAL A 156 -43.92 -47.18 4.73
C VAL A 156 -43.57 -46.01 5.66
N PRO A 157 -42.78 -46.21 6.74
CA PRO A 157 -42.33 -45.12 7.61
C PRO A 157 -41.50 -44.09 6.84
N GLN A 158 -41.85 -42.80 6.94
CA GLN A 158 -41.07 -41.75 6.27
C GLN A 158 -39.67 -41.53 6.89
N SER A 159 -39.44 -42.01 8.12
CA SER A 159 -38.11 -41.94 8.76
C SER A 159 -37.08 -42.88 8.14
N GLN A 160 -37.49 -43.84 7.29
CA GLN A 160 -36.67 -44.93 6.73
C GLN A 160 -36.01 -45.87 7.78
N THR A 161 -36.22 -45.63 9.07
CA THR A 161 -35.65 -46.39 10.20
C THR A 161 -36.60 -47.44 10.80
N GLY A 162 -37.82 -47.57 10.27
CA GLY A 162 -38.82 -48.55 10.72
C GLY A 162 -39.22 -49.54 9.62
N THR A 163 -39.77 -50.68 10.03
CA THR A 163 -40.30 -51.71 9.12
C THR A 163 -41.55 -51.20 8.37
N SER A 164 -41.61 -51.42 7.05
CA SER A 164 -42.85 -51.27 6.30
C SER A 164 -43.83 -52.41 6.61
N VAL A 165 -45.10 -52.11 6.81
CA VAL A 165 -46.13 -53.10 7.15
C VAL A 165 -47.17 -53.16 6.02
N GLU A 166 -47.57 -54.38 5.66
CA GLU A 166 -48.51 -54.66 4.58
C GLU A 166 -49.68 -55.50 5.09
N THR A 167 -50.88 -55.26 4.55
CA THR A 167 -52.11 -56.03 4.83
C THR A 167 -53.01 -56.01 3.59
N THR A 168 -54.06 -56.84 3.57
CA THR A 168 -55.07 -56.83 2.50
C THR A 168 -56.47 -56.60 3.03
N SER A 169 -57.36 -56.04 2.21
CA SER A 169 -58.79 -55.99 2.54
C SER A 169 -59.45 -57.37 2.49
N SER A 170 -60.38 -57.59 3.41
CA SER A 170 -61.20 -58.80 3.55
C SER A 170 -62.35 -58.84 2.54
N GLN A 171 -63.13 -59.92 2.51
CA GLN A 171 -64.28 -60.07 1.60
C GLN A 171 -65.34 -58.98 1.72
N ASP A 172 -65.52 -58.40 2.92
CA ASP A 172 -66.40 -57.25 3.19
C ASP A 172 -65.73 -55.89 2.90
N GLY A 173 -64.55 -55.88 2.28
CA GLY A 173 -63.73 -54.70 2.03
C GLY A 173 -62.99 -54.14 3.25
N THR A 174 -63.18 -54.70 4.46
CA THR A 174 -62.55 -54.17 5.66
C THR A 174 -61.06 -54.47 5.71
N TYR A 175 -60.26 -53.51 6.18
CA TYR A 175 -58.84 -53.71 6.48
C TYR A 175 -58.52 -53.31 7.92
N SER A 176 -57.39 -53.82 8.43
CA SER A 176 -56.86 -53.48 9.75
C SER A 176 -55.35 -53.68 9.76
N VAL A 177 -54.60 -52.70 10.25
CA VAL A 177 -53.14 -52.81 10.44
C VAL A 177 -52.71 -52.04 11.69
N THR A 178 -51.73 -52.61 12.40
CA THR A 178 -51.14 -52.03 13.61
C THR A 178 -49.66 -51.75 13.34
N VAL A 179 -49.20 -50.56 13.74
CA VAL A 179 -47.86 -50.03 13.46
C VAL A 179 -47.30 -49.33 14.71
N ALA A 180 -46.03 -48.90 14.66
CA ALA A 180 -45.50 -47.99 15.67
C ALA A 180 -46.07 -46.56 15.46
N PRO A 181 -46.07 -45.69 16.49
CA PRO A 181 -46.43 -44.29 16.32
C PRO A 181 -45.43 -43.58 15.40
N GLY A 182 -45.92 -42.76 14.46
CA GLY A 182 -45.07 -42.07 13.47
C GLY A 182 -45.80 -41.70 12.19
N THR A 183 -45.06 -41.13 11.23
CA THR A 183 -45.58 -40.72 9.92
C THR A 183 -45.26 -41.74 8.84
N TYR A 184 -46.30 -42.17 8.12
CA TYR A 184 -46.27 -43.21 7.10
C TYR A 184 -46.76 -42.67 5.75
N SER A 185 -46.10 -43.07 4.67
CA SER A 185 -46.71 -43.11 3.34
C SER A 185 -47.57 -44.37 3.27
N MET A 186 -48.88 -44.21 3.18
CA MET A 186 -49.85 -45.26 2.94
C MET A 186 -50.15 -45.32 1.45
N THR A 187 -49.96 -46.48 0.83
CA THR A 187 -50.31 -46.74 -0.57
C THR A 187 -51.33 -47.88 -0.61
N VAL A 188 -52.38 -47.74 -1.41
CA VAL A 188 -53.39 -48.78 -1.64
C VAL A 188 -53.47 -49.08 -3.13
N THR A 189 -53.35 -50.37 -3.48
CA THR A 189 -53.42 -50.85 -4.86
C THR A 189 -54.39 -52.01 -5.00
N LYS A 190 -55.12 -52.06 -6.12
CA LYS A 190 -55.96 -53.19 -6.51
C LYS A 190 -55.89 -53.34 -8.02
N SER A 191 -55.68 -54.56 -8.50
CA SER A 191 -55.66 -54.83 -9.96
C SER A 191 -56.96 -54.33 -10.62
N GLY A 192 -56.83 -53.54 -11.68
CA GLY A 192 -57.94 -52.90 -12.39
C GLY A 192 -58.31 -51.49 -11.92
N TYR A 193 -57.77 -51.01 -10.79
CA TYR A 193 -58.08 -49.69 -10.21
C TYR A 193 -56.87 -48.77 -10.16
N GLY A 194 -57.13 -47.46 -10.15
CA GLY A 194 -56.11 -46.45 -9.93
C GLY A 194 -55.67 -46.44 -8.47
N SER A 195 -54.36 -46.34 -8.26
CA SER A 195 -53.74 -46.29 -6.93
C SER A 195 -54.19 -45.06 -6.11
N ASP A 196 -54.31 -45.25 -4.80
CA ASP A 196 -54.51 -44.18 -3.81
C ASP A 196 -53.26 -44.15 -2.91
N GLN A 197 -52.72 -42.95 -2.66
CA GLN A 197 -51.53 -42.76 -1.84
C GLN A 197 -51.69 -41.52 -0.98
N ARG A 198 -51.42 -41.64 0.32
CA ARG A 198 -51.63 -40.59 1.34
C ARG A 198 -50.51 -40.59 2.36
N ILE A 199 -50.27 -39.44 2.98
CA ILE A 199 -49.50 -39.36 4.23
C ILE A 199 -50.45 -39.46 5.41
N ILE A 200 -50.11 -40.33 6.38
CA ILE A 200 -50.80 -40.41 7.67
C ILE A 200 -49.76 -40.33 8.81
N SER A 201 -49.97 -39.42 9.76
CA SER A 201 -49.22 -39.39 11.01
C SER A 201 -50.09 -39.96 12.12
N LEU A 202 -49.62 -40.99 12.83
CA LEU A 202 -50.36 -41.79 13.81
C LEU A 202 -49.75 -41.64 15.21
N ALA A 203 -50.56 -41.31 16.21
CA ALA A 203 -50.13 -41.07 17.59
C ALA A 203 -50.07 -42.35 18.44
N ALA A 204 -49.40 -42.27 19.60
CA ALA A 204 -49.30 -43.38 20.53
C ALA A 204 -50.68 -43.80 21.07
N ASN A 205 -51.01 -45.09 20.91
CA ASN A 205 -52.29 -45.70 21.28
C ASN A 205 -53.52 -45.13 20.54
N GLU A 206 -53.31 -44.52 19.37
CA GLU A 206 -54.40 -44.09 18.49
C GLU A 206 -55.05 -45.28 17.76
N GLU A 207 -56.39 -45.31 17.69
CA GLU A 207 -57.12 -46.09 16.68
C GLU A 207 -57.82 -45.13 15.70
N ARG A 208 -57.44 -45.20 14.42
CA ARG A 208 -57.94 -44.33 13.35
C ARG A 208 -58.83 -45.09 12.36
N PHE A 209 -59.93 -44.47 11.98
CA PHE A 209 -60.79 -44.92 10.88
C PHE A 209 -60.47 -44.12 9.61
N LEU A 210 -60.29 -44.79 8.48
CA LEU A 210 -59.97 -44.19 7.19
C LEU A 210 -60.53 -45.04 6.03
N ASP A 211 -61.65 -44.63 5.47
CA ASP A 211 -62.21 -45.29 4.29
C ASP A 211 -61.55 -44.81 3.00
N ILE A 212 -61.37 -45.72 2.04
CA ILE A 212 -60.61 -45.48 0.81
C ILE A 212 -61.43 -45.93 -0.40
N ARG A 213 -61.77 -44.96 -1.26
CA ARG A 213 -62.60 -45.15 -2.45
C ARG A 213 -61.73 -45.15 -3.70
N LEU A 214 -61.34 -46.34 -4.16
CA LEU A 214 -60.45 -46.52 -5.30
C LEU A 214 -61.10 -46.01 -6.60
N GLY A 215 -60.31 -45.24 -7.36
CA GLY A 215 -60.71 -44.68 -8.64
C GLY A 215 -60.60 -45.69 -9.79
N ALA A 216 -61.31 -45.45 -10.89
CA ALA A 216 -60.94 -46.07 -12.16
C ALA A 216 -59.46 -45.77 -12.48
N ARG A 217 -58.73 -46.75 -12.98
CA ARG A 217 -57.34 -46.54 -13.41
C ARG A 217 -57.28 -45.63 -14.63
N VAL A 218 -56.29 -44.75 -14.66
CA VAL A 218 -56.03 -43.83 -15.77
C VAL A 218 -54.57 -43.93 -16.17
N THR A 219 -54.34 -43.86 -17.48
CA THR A 219 -53.02 -43.73 -18.09
C THR A 219 -52.78 -42.26 -18.42
N LEU A 220 -51.65 -41.71 -18.00
CA LEU A 220 -51.21 -40.36 -18.37
C LEU A 220 -50.03 -40.48 -19.34
N THR A 221 -50.30 -40.17 -20.61
CA THR A 221 -49.31 -40.00 -21.67
C THR A 221 -49.07 -38.53 -21.95
N GLY A 222 -47.86 -38.20 -22.42
CA GLY A 222 -47.53 -36.87 -22.92
C GLY A 222 -46.19 -36.86 -23.62
N THR A 223 -45.72 -35.69 -24.08
CA THR A 223 -44.39 -35.52 -24.69
C THR A 223 -43.59 -34.43 -24.02
N VAL A 224 -42.27 -34.61 -23.93
CA VAL A 224 -41.32 -33.56 -23.51
C VAL A 224 -40.55 -33.06 -24.73
N LYS A 225 -40.41 -31.74 -24.85
CA LYS A 225 -39.76 -31.06 -25.98
C LYS A 225 -38.83 -29.95 -25.51
N LEU A 226 -37.85 -29.59 -26.34
CA LEU A 226 -37.01 -28.41 -26.11
C LEU A 226 -37.81 -27.15 -26.47
N ASP A 227 -37.79 -26.13 -25.61
CA ASP A 227 -38.60 -24.92 -25.85
C ASP A 227 -38.11 -24.12 -27.07
N THR A 228 -36.82 -24.14 -27.37
CA THR A 228 -36.24 -23.36 -28.48
C THR A 228 -36.44 -24.02 -29.85
N SER A 229 -36.02 -25.29 -30.02
CA SER A 229 -36.12 -25.99 -31.31
C SER A 229 -37.45 -26.72 -31.52
N LYS A 230 -38.24 -26.91 -30.46
CA LYS A 230 -39.48 -27.72 -30.44
C LYS A 230 -39.27 -29.20 -30.80
N GLU A 231 -38.01 -29.67 -30.81
CA GLU A 231 -37.64 -31.08 -30.96
C GLU A 231 -38.03 -31.90 -29.73
N ALA A 232 -38.23 -33.20 -29.92
CA ALA A 232 -38.52 -34.14 -28.84
C ALA A 232 -37.28 -34.41 -27.97
N LEU A 233 -37.46 -34.45 -26.65
CA LEU A 233 -36.38 -34.71 -25.69
C LEU A 233 -36.45 -36.13 -25.14
N ALA A 234 -35.58 -36.98 -25.66
CA ALA A 234 -35.36 -38.33 -25.19
C ALA A 234 -34.64 -38.37 -23.83
N ASN A 235 -34.77 -39.49 -23.10
CA ASN A 235 -34.03 -39.77 -21.87
C ASN A 235 -34.27 -38.78 -20.71
N ILE A 236 -35.33 -37.97 -20.72
CA ILE A 236 -35.70 -37.08 -19.59
C ILE A 236 -36.45 -37.90 -18.55
N THR A 237 -36.04 -37.85 -17.27
CA THR A 237 -36.84 -38.40 -16.17
C THR A 237 -38.05 -37.49 -15.95
N VAL A 238 -39.23 -38.10 -15.88
CA VAL A 238 -40.51 -37.45 -15.65
C VAL A 238 -41.09 -38.02 -14.37
N GLU A 239 -41.45 -37.15 -13.44
CA GLU A 239 -41.80 -37.52 -12.06
C GLU A 239 -43.19 -36.97 -11.70
N ALA A 240 -44.15 -37.87 -11.46
CA ALA A 240 -45.53 -37.51 -11.12
C ALA A 240 -45.69 -37.41 -9.60
N TYR A 241 -45.88 -36.18 -9.12
CA TYR A 241 -46.17 -35.88 -7.71
C TYR A 241 -47.65 -35.64 -7.49
N ARG A 242 -48.19 -36.11 -6.36
CA ARG A 242 -49.48 -35.69 -5.78
C ARG A 242 -49.23 -35.18 -4.38
N ASP A 243 -49.77 -34.01 -4.04
CA ASP A 243 -49.62 -33.38 -2.72
C ASP A 243 -48.15 -33.28 -2.26
N ASN A 244 -47.24 -33.01 -3.22
CA ASN A 244 -45.77 -33.00 -3.11
C ASN A 244 -45.07 -34.35 -2.85
N PHE A 245 -45.77 -35.49 -2.94
CA PHE A 245 -45.19 -36.84 -2.84
C PHE A 245 -45.11 -37.54 -4.19
N LEU A 246 -43.95 -38.15 -4.47
CA LEU A 246 -43.71 -38.91 -5.69
C LEU A 246 -44.60 -40.16 -5.72
N VAL A 247 -45.45 -40.27 -6.75
CA VAL A 247 -46.36 -41.40 -6.97
C VAL A 247 -45.77 -42.37 -8.00
N GLN A 248 -45.22 -41.84 -9.10
CA GLN A 248 -44.56 -42.63 -10.14
C GLN A 248 -43.44 -41.82 -10.81
N SER A 249 -42.38 -42.50 -11.24
CA SER A 249 -41.27 -41.94 -12.01
C SER A 249 -41.08 -42.76 -13.29
N THR A 250 -40.76 -42.11 -14.40
CA THR A 250 -40.63 -42.71 -15.74
C THR A 250 -39.58 -41.95 -16.56
N VAL A 251 -39.21 -42.43 -17.75
CA VAL A 251 -38.20 -41.79 -18.61
C VAL A 251 -38.72 -41.69 -20.05
N THR A 252 -38.45 -40.57 -20.73
CA THR A 252 -38.94 -40.35 -22.10
C THR A 252 -38.28 -41.24 -23.16
N THR A 253 -39.09 -41.71 -24.12
CA THR A 253 -38.66 -42.44 -25.32
C THR A 253 -37.87 -41.52 -26.29
N PRO A 254 -37.24 -42.05 -27.36
CA PRO A 254 -36.59 -41.22 -28.39
C PRO A 254 -37.51 -40.15 -29.00
N GLU A 255 -38.80 -40.42 -29.07
CA GLU A 255 -39.87 -39.54 -29.56
C GLU A 255 -40.36 -38.54 -28.48
N GLY A 256 -39.69 -38.51 -27.32
CA GLY A 256 -40.01 -37.63 -26.20
C GLY A 256 -41.22 -38.06 -25.38
N VAL A 257 -41.83 -39.22 -25.67
CA VAL A 257 -43.07 -39.68 -25.03
C VAL A 257 -42.79 -40.15 -23.60
N PHE A 258 -43.60 -39.73 -22.63
CA PHE A 258 -43.64 -40.32 -21.28
C PHE A 258 -44.97 -41.04 -21.03
N LEU A 259 -44.93 -42.00 -20.09
CA LEU A 259 -46.05 -42.86 -19.75
C LEU A 259 -46.09 -43.11 -18.24
N PHE A 260 -47.24 -42.82 -17.64
CA PHE A 260 -47.64 -43.22 -16.29
C PHE A 260 -48.91 -44.06 -16.34
N THR A 261 -49.07 -45.01 -15.42
CA THR A 261 -50.11 -46.05 -15.46
C THR A 261 -50.73 -46.27 -14.09
N ASP A 262 -51.99 -46.72 -14.07
CA ASP A 262 -52.75 -47.02 -12.84
C ASP A 262 -52.76 -45.84 -11.84
N LEU A 263 -52.77 -44.62 -12.39
CA LEU A 263 -53.06 -43.39 -11.68
C LEU A 263 -54.56 -43.27 -11.40
N SER A 264 -54.94 -42.48 -10.40
CA SER A 264 -56.33 -42.17 -10.07
C SER A 264 -56.67 -40.71 -10.41
N ALA A 265 -57.93 -40.42 -10.71
CA ALA A 265 -58.38 -39.04 -11.00
C ALA A 265 -58.04 -38.06 -9.87
N GLY A 266 -57.52 -36.88 -10.22
CA GLY A 266 -57.04 -35.86 -9.29
C GLY A 266 -56.00 -34.94 -9.93
N MET A 267 -55.45 -34.00 -9.16
CA MET A 267 -54.34 -33.15 -9.59
C MET A 267 -53.00 -33.90 -9.47
N TYR A 268 -52.07 -33.58 -10.38
CA TYR A 268 -50.67 -34.00 -10.32
C TYR A 268 -49.76 -32.83 -10.71
N THR A 269 -48.60 -32.75 -10.06
CA THR A 269 -47.46 -31.91 -10.48
C THR A 269 -46.44 -32.81 -11.13
N ILE A 270 -46.17 -32.62 -12.41
CA ILE A 270 -45.17 -33.35 -13.18
C ILE A 270 -43.86 -32.58 -13.15
N GLY A 271 -42.83 -33.12 -12.52
CA GLY A 271 -41.46 -32.59 -12.54
C GLY A 271 -40.64 -33.21 -13.67
N LEU A 272 -39.73 -32.43 -14.25
CA LEU A 272 -38.76 -32.87 -15.26
C LEU A 272 -37.34 -32.71 -14.73
N ALA A 273 -36.67 -33.83 -14.41
CA ALA A 273 -35.43 -33.81 -13.64
C ALA A 273 -34.46 -34.96 -14.01
N ARG A 274 -33.47 -34.68 -14.87
CA ARG A 274 -32.32 -35.61 -15.08
C ARG A 274 -30.97 -34.94 -15.31
N ASP A 275 -30.96 -33.77 -15.95
CA ASP A 275 -29.71 -33.11 -16.32
C ASP A 275 -29.81 -31.58 -16.23
N SER A 276 -29.58 -31.05 -15.03
CA SER A 276 -29.51 -29.61 -14.75
C SER A 276 -28.28 -28.92 -15.37
N THR A 277 -27.37 -29.66 -16.01
CA THR A 277 -26.27 -29.08 -16.80
C THR A 277 -26.67 -28.81 -18.26
N LYS A 278 -27.77 -29.43 -18.72
CA LYS A 278 -28.31 -29.26 -20.08
C LYS A 278 -29.66 -28.55 -20.14
N TYR A 279 -30.51 -28.69 -19.12
CA TYR A 279 -31.87 -28.12 -19.09
C TYR A 279 -32.18 -27.43 -17.76
N GLU A 280 -32.98 -26.36 -17.79
CA GLU A 280 -33.50 -25.75 -16.56
C GLU A 280 -34.63 -26.63 -15.99
N PRO A 281 -34.67 -26.93 -14.67
CA PRO A 281 -35.73 -27.73 -14.09
C PRO A 281 -37.11 -27.09 -14.27
N ALA A 282 -38.10 -27.88 -14.67
CA ALA A 282 -39.46 -27.41 -14.92
C ALA A 282 -40.50 -28.30 -14.23
N THR A 283 -41.62 -27.69 -13.83
CA THR A 283 -42.78 -28.37 -13.23
C THR A 283 -44.06 -27.93 -13.94
N PHE A 284 -44.98 -28.89 -14.14
CA PHE A 284 -46.23 -28.70 -14.86
C PHE A 284 -47.39 -29.28 -14.06
N VAL A 285 -48.52 -28.56 -13.99
CA VAL A 285 -49.71 -29.07 -13.31
C VAL A 285 -50.64 -29.70 -14.34
N ILE A 286 -51.01 -30.97 -14.12
CA ILE A 286 -51.92 -31.74 -14.98
C ILE A 286 -53.07 -32.26 -14.13
N GLN A 287 -54.30 -32.09 -14.60
CA GLN A 287 -55.47 -32.67 -13.96
C GLN A 287 -55.88 -33.96 -14.68
N ILE A 288 -56.08 -35.04 -13.94
CA ILE A 288 -56.72 -36.25 -14.43
C ILE A 288 -58.20 -36.20 -14.01
N LEU A 289 -59.11 -36.14 -14.98
CA LEU A 289 -60.55 -36.06 -14.74
C LEU A 289 -61.12 -37.44 -14.38
N ARG A 290 -62.30 -37.45 -13.73
CA ARG A 290 -63.02 -38.70 -13.38
C ARG A 290 -63.42 -39.55 -14.60
N SER A 291 -63.46 -38.95 -15.79
CA SER A 291 -63.69 -39.62 -17.08
C SER A 291 -62.46 -40.35 -17.64
N GLY A 292 -61.30 -40.27 -16.98
CA GLY A 292 -60.03 -40.77 -17.50
C GLY A 292 -59.33 -39.84 -18.50
N ILE A 293 -59.94 -38.70 -18.84
CA ILE A 293 -59.36 -37.69 -19.74
C ILE A 293 -58.41 -36.80 -18.95
N THR A 294 -57.24 -36.48 -19.51
CA THR A 294 -56.30 -35.51 -18.94
C THR A 294 -56.66 -34.09 -19.37
N SER A 295 -56.36 -33.11 -18.51
CA SER A 295 -56.45 -31.68 -18.84
C SER A 295 -55.07 -31.03 -18.58
N PRO A 296 -54.37 -30.57 -19.65
CA PRO A 296 -54.74 -30.70 -21.06
C PRO A 296 -54.75 -32.16 -21.54
N ALA A 297 -55.46 -32.42 -22.64
CA ALA A 297 -55.31 -33.67 -23.40
C ALA A 297 -53.95 -33.68 -24.12
N ASP A 298 -53.33 -34.86 -24.24
CA ASP A 298 -52.00 -35.08 -24.85
C ASP A 298 -50.93 -34.03 -24.47
N PRO A 299 -50.65 -33.85 -23.17
CA PRO A 299 -49.78 -32.79 -22.65
C PRO A 299 -48.40 -32.75 -23.31
N VAL A 300 -48.05 -31.58 -23.86
CA VAL A 300 -46.72 -31.26 -24.38
C VAL A 300 -46.02 -30.35 -23.37
N LEU A 301 -44.91 -30.83 -22.81
CA LEU A 301 -44.14 -30.16 -21.76
C LEU A 301 -42.83 -29.62 -22.35
N TYR A 302 -42.50 -28.35 -22.09
CA TYR A 302 -41.33 -27.69 -22.69
C TYR A 302 -40.22 -27.45 -21.68
N LEU A 303 -39.01 -27.95 -21.96
CA LEU A 303 -37.80 -27.65 -21.19
C LEU A 303 -37.00 -26.52 -21.84
N SER A 304 -36.55 -25.56 -21.05
CA SER A 304 -35.52 -24.60 -21.46
C SER A 304 -34.14 -25.25 -21.44
N ALA A 305 -33.26 -24.89 -22.36
CA ALA A 305 -31.84 -25.21 -22.25
C ALA A 305 -31.22 -24.50 -21.04
N ALA A 306 -30.34 -25.17 -20.31
CA ALA A 306 -29.64 -24.60 -19.16
C ALA A 306 -28.74 -23.44 -19.61
N LYS A 307 -28.88 -22.29 -18.94
CA LYS A 307 -28.03 -21.13 -19.19
C LYS A 307 -26.63 -21.41 -18.62
N THR A 308 -25.68 -21.84 -19.45
CA THR A 308 -24.30 -22.14 -19.03
C THR A 308 -23.37 -20.92 -19.05
N SER A 309 -23.79 -19.86 -19.72
CA SER A 309 -23.07 -18.58 -19.83
C SER A 309 -23.75 -17.45 -19.07
N GLY A 310 -22.94 -16.52 -18.58
CA GLY A 310 -23.35 -15.17 -18.18
C GLY A 310 -22.89 -14.15 -19.22
N LYS A 311 -23.41 -12.92 -19.12
CA LYS A 311 -23.06 -11.78 -19.97
C LYS A 311 -22.52 -10.64 -19.11
N VAL A 312 -21.47 -9.97 -19.56
CA VAL A 312 -21.04 -8.67 -19.02
C VAL A 312 -21.09 -7.60 -20.10
N GLN A 313 -21.62 -6.44 -19.76
CA GLN A 313 -21.71 -5.27 -20.64
C GLN A 313 -21.44 -3.99 -19.83
N GLY A 314 -21.06 -2.91 -20.50
CA GLY A 314 -20.82 -1.63 -19.83
C GLY A 314 -20.27 -0.57 -20.77
N VAL A 315 -19.99 0.60 -20.23
CA VAL A 315 -19.34 1.74 -20.88
C VAL A 315 -17.92 1.89 -20.34
N ILE A 316 -16.96 2.10 -21.24
CA ILE A 316 -15.64 2.65 -20.90
C ILE A 316 -15.74 4.18 -21.03
N SER A 317 -15.49 4.91 -19.93
CA SER A 317 -15.45 6.38 -19.92
C SER A 317 -14.08 6.91 -19.51
N ASP A 318 -13.85 8.23 -19.67
CA ASP A 318 -12.81 8.90 -18.87
C ASP A 318 -13.34 9.26 -17.48
N LEU A 319 -12.47 9.80 -16.63
CA LEU A 319 -12.81 10.31 -15.29
C LEU A 319 -13.67 11.59 -15.29
N THR A 320 -14.08 12.10 -16.47
CA THR A 320 -15.09 13.15 -16.63
C THR A 320 -16.45 12.60 -17.08
N GLY A 321 -16.56 11.28 -17.29
CA GLY A 321 -17.77 10.60 -17.71
C GLY A 321 -17.99 10.56 -19.23
N ARG A 322 -17.03 10.99 -20.06
CA ARG A 322 -17.16 10.94 -21.53
C ARG A 322 -16.82 9.54 -22.05
N PRO A 323 -17.64 8.95 -22.94
CA PRO A 323 -17.39 7.62 -23.49
C PRO A 323 -16.08 7.59 -24.30
N GLN A 324 -15.37 6.47 -24.23
CA GLN A 324 -14.06 6.30 -24.83
C GLN A 324 -14.12 5.31 -25.98
N GLU A 325 -14.21 5.82 -27.21
CA GLU A 325 -14.02 5.04 -28.45
C GLU A 325 -12.59 4.50 -28.55
N GLY A 326 -12.41 3.33 -29.19
CA GLY A 326 -11.09 2.76 -29.45
C GLY A 326 -10.34 2.26 -28.21
N ALA A 327 -11.03 2.07 -27.08
CA ALA A 327 -10.48 1.38 -25.92
C ALA A 327 -10.55 -0.13 -26.15
N LEU A 328 -9.44 -0.83 -25.96
CA LEU A 328 -9.35 -2.28 -26.05
C LEU A 328 -9.67 -2.89 -24.68
N VAL A 329 -10.79 -3.60 -24.61
CA VAL A 329 -11.23 -4.37 -23.44
C VAL A 329 -10.93 -5.85 -23.69
N ARG A 330 -10.29 -6.52 -22.73
CA ARG A 330 -10.01 -7.95 -22.76
C ARG A 330 -10.64 -8.64 -21.56
N LEU A 331 -11.57 -9.56 -21.80
CA LEU A 331 -12.14 -10.44 -20.79
C LEU A 331 -11.27 -11.70 -20.69
N ILE A 332 -10.55 -11.87 -19.58
CA ILE A 332 -9.61 -12.98 -19.36
C ILE A 332 -10.16 -13.90 -18.26
N SER A 333 -10.26 -15.20 -18.54
CA SER A 333 -10.72 -16.22 -17.58
C SER A 333 -9.65 -16.52 -16.53
N SER A 334 -9.95 -16.26 -15.25
CA SER A 334 -9.00 -16.47 -14.14
C SER A 334 -8.59 -17.94 -13.95
N ASN A 335 -9.38 -18.88 -14.47
CA ASN A 335 -9.15 -20.32 -14.32
C ASN A 335 -8.42 -20.97 -15.50
N SER A 336 -8.53 -20.39 -16.70
CA SER A 336 -8.01 -21.00 -17.94
C SER A 336 -7.07 -20.12 -18.75
N GLY A 337 -6.92 -18.84 -18.42
CA GLY A 337 -6.13 -17.87 -19.19
C GLY A 337 -6.74 -17.48 -20.55
N ASN A 338 -7.79 -18.19 -21.01
CA ASN A 338 -8.50 -17.86 -22.24
C ASN A 338 -9.03 -16.43 -22.20
N SER A 339 -8.80 -15.69 -23.28
CA SER A 339 -9.20 -14.29 -23.42
C SER A 339 -10.16 -14.07 -24.59
N SER A 340 -11.05 -13.11 -24.44
CA SER A 340 -11.87 -12.54 -25.51
C SER A 340 -11.66 -11.04 -25.54
N GLU A 341 -11.64 -10.43 -26.73
CA GLU A 341 -11.29 -9.02 -26.91
C GLU A 341 -12.44 -8.25 -27.57
N PHE A 342 -12.60 -6.99 -27.20
CA PHE A 342 -13.61 -6.08 -27.74
C PHE A 342 -13.02 -4.66 -27.78
N THR A 343 -13.13 -3.98 -28.93
CA THR A 343 -12.75 -2.56 -29.06
C THR A 343 -14.01 -1.71 -29.03
N THR A 344 -14.07 -0.72 -28.13
CA THR A 344 -15.24 0.13 -27.95
C THR A 344 -15.53 1.03 -29.16
N LEU A 345 -16.83 1.25 -29.41
CA LEU A 345 -17.34 2.18 -30.42
C LEU A 345 -17.49 3.60 -29.85
N SER A 346 -18.03 4.53 -30.65
CA SER A 346 -18.23 5.93 -30.29
C SER A 346 -19.10 6.19 -29.05
N ASP A 347 -19.93 5.23 -28.64
CA ASP A 347 -20.71 5.27 -27.39
C ASP A 347 -19.98 4.67 -26.18
N GLY A 348 -18.72 4.26 -26.35
CA GLY A 348 -17.86 3.67 -25.32
C GLY A 348 -18.26 2.26 -24.90
N ARG A 349 -19.28 1.63 -25.51
CA ARG A 349 -19.82 0.35 -25.02
C ARG A 349 -18.96 -0.85 -25.36
N PHE A 350 -19.02 -1.85 -24.49
CA PHE A 350 -18.52 -3.21 -24.72
C PHE A 350 -19.54 -4.26 -24.24
N SER A 351 -19.47 -5.48 -24.77
CA SER A 351 -20.26 -6.62 -24.32
C SER A 351 -19.54 -7.95 -24.59
N PHE A 352 -19.60 -8.87 -23.64
CA PHE A 352 -19.12 -10.24 -23.75
C PHE A 352 -20.15 -11.23 -23.20
N SER A 353 -20.22 -12.42 -23.79
CA SER A 353 -20.92 -13.59 -23.22
C SER A 353 -19.89 -14.71 -23.02
N SER A 354 -19.82 -15.28 -21.82
CA SER A 354 -18.86 -16.36 -21.50
C SER A 354 -19.42 -17.30 -20.43
N ALA A 355 -18.80 -18.45 -20.22
CA ALA A 355 -19.24 -19.42 -19.21
C ALA A 355 -19.33 -18.80 -17.80
N ALA A 356 -20.15 -19.39 -16.92
CA ALA A 356 -20.16 -18.99 -15.52
C ALA A 356 -18.78 -19.19 -14.87
N GLY A 357 -18.27 -18.20 -14.15
CA GLY A 357 -16.91 -18.22 -13.60
C GLY A 357 -16.36 -16.84 -13.21
N VAL A 358 -15.10 -16.80 -12.76
CA VAL A 358 -14.39 -15.57 -12.39
C VAL A 358 -13.48 -15.12 -13.54
N TYR A 359 -13.50 -13.82 -13.81
CA TYR A 359 -12.77 -13.19 -14.92
C TYR A 359 -12.13 -11.86 -14.49
N GLN A 360 -11.14 -11.41 -15.25
CA GLN A 360 -10.63 -10.04 -15.22
C GLN A 360 -10.97 -9.33 -16.52
N LEU A 361 -11.54 -8.13 -16.43
CA LEU A 361 -11.62 -7.16 -17.53
C LEU A 361 -10.36 -6.29 -17.48
N HIS A 362 -9.47 -6.44 -18.46
CA HIS A 362 -8.32 -5.55 -18.68
C HIS A 362 -8.72 -4.50 -19.72
N VAL A 363 -8.65 -3.22 -19.37
CA VAL A 363 -8.97 -2.10 -20.26
C VAL A 363 -7.70 -1.34 -20.58
N SER A 364 -7.46 -1.05 -21.86
CA SER A 364 -6.28 -0.30 -22.32
C SER A 364 -6.63 0.66 -23.45
N LYS A 365 -6.05 1.86 -23.43
CA LYS A 365 -6.20 2.87 -24.49
C LYS A 365 -4.94 3.75 -24.52
N ALA A 366 -4.52 4.16 -25.72
CA ALA A 366 -3.38 5.08 -25.88
C ALA A 366 -3.65 6.40 -25.12
N ASN A 367 -2.62 6.93 -24.46
CA ASN A 367 -2.67 8.12 -23.58
C ASN A 367 -3.55 8.00 -22.33
N PHE A 368 -4.03 6.79 -21.99
CA PHE A 368 -4.68 6.48 -20.71
C PHE A 368 -3.89 5.42 -19.95
N VAL A 369 -4.10 5.35 -18.63
CA VAL A 369 -3.58 4.28 -17.79
C VAL A 369 -4.51 3.07 -17.90
N SER A 370 -3.93 1.87 -17.97
CA SER A 370 -4.70 0.63 -18.08
C SER A 370 -5.39 0.29 -16.75
N GLU A 371 -6.63 -0.14 -16.82
CA GLU A 371 -7.44 -0.52 -15.66
C GLU A 371 -7.75 -2.02 -15.66
N ILE A 372 -7.87 -2.63 -14.47
CA ILE A 372 -8.18 -4.06 -14.31
C ILE A 372 -9.31 -4.24 -13.30
N ALA A 373 -10.43 -4.81 -13.74
CA ALA A 373 -11.59 -5.09 -12.89
C ALA A 373 -11.90 -6.60 -12.84
N THR A 374 -11.81 -7.20 -11.65
CA THR A 374 -12.28 -8.58 -11.43
C THR A 374 -13.81 -8.63 -11.37
N ILE A 375 -14.40 -9.61 -12.05
CA ILE A 375 -15.85 -9.87 -12.07
C ILE A 375 -16.15 -11.36 -11.90
N SER A 376 -17.37 -11.67 -11.46
CA SER A 376 -17.93 -13.03 -11.48
C SER A 376 -19.15 -13.05 -12.39
N LEU A 377 -19.13 -13.91 -13.42
CA LEU A 377 -20.28 -14.20 -14.27
C LEU A 377 -21.06 -15.37 -13.68
N ILE A 378 -22.37 -15.17 -13.46
CA ILE A 378 -23.30 -16.24 -13.10
C ILE A 378 -24.08 -16.68 -14.35
N ALA A 379 -24.36 -17.97 -14.43
CA ALA A 379 -25.29 -18.58 -15.37
C ALA A 379 -26.57 -17.76 -15.56
N GLY A 380 -26.80 -17.26 -16.79
CA GLY A 380 -28.00 -16.51 -17.16
C GLY A 380 -28.09 -15.06 -16.65
N GLN A 381 -27.07 -14.55 -15.95
CA GLN A 381 -27.04 -13.16 -15.48
C GLN A 381 -26.53 -12.21 -16.57
N GLU A 382 -27.17 -11.05 -16.72
CA GLU A 382 -26.53 -9.87 -17.30
C GLU A 382 -25.91 -9.01 -16.19
N LEU A 383 -24.59 -8.85 -16.22
CA LEU A 383 -23.82 -7.97 -15.34
C LEU A 383 -23.52 -6.65 -16.06
N ILE A 384 -23.90 -5.53 -15.45
CA ILE A 384 -23.46 -4.20 -15.91
C ILE A 384 -22.18 -3.85 -15.14
N LYS A 385 -21.09 -3.54 -15.85
CA LYS A 385 -19.82 -3.14 -15.25
C LYS A 385 -19.16 -2.02 -16.06
N ASP A 386 -19.45 -0.78 -15.70
CA ASP A 386 -18.78 0.39 -16.23
C ASP A 386 -17.36 0.56 -15.63
N ILE A 387 -16.45 1.13 -16.41
CA ILE A 387 -15.03 1.36 -16.04
C ILE A 387 -14.62 2.74 -16.55
N ALA A 388 -14.15 3.60 -15.65
CA ALA A 388 -13.59 4.90 -15.99
C ALA A 388 -12.05 4.83 -15.99
N ILE A 389 -11.40 5.26 -17.07
CA ILE A 389 -9.93 5.26 -17.24
C ILE A 389 -9.34 6.66 -17.08
N GLY A 390 -8.21 6.77 -16.39
CA GLY A 390 -7.51 8.05 -16.15
C GLY A 390 -6.51 8.39 -17.27
N PRO A 391 -6.43 9.65 -17.74
CA PRO A 391 -5.41 10.08 -18.70
C PRO A 391 -4.00 10.00 -18.11
N LYS A 392 -3.03 9.60 -18.93
CA LYS A 392 -1.60 9.59 -18.60
C LYS A 392 -1.07 11.03 -18.54
N SER A 393 -0.61 11.42 -17.37
CA SER A 393 -0.16 12.79 -17.07
C SER A 393 1.35 12.81 -16.83
N THR A 394 2.01 13.93 -17.15
CA THR A 394 3.45 14.13 -16.88
C THR A 394 3.65 15.30 -15.94
N LEU A 395 3.98 15.04 -14.68
CA LEU A 395 4.41 16.08 -13.76
C LEU A 395 5.79 16.58 -14.18
N ARG A 396 5.90 17.89 -14.42
CA ARG A 396 7.17 18.61 -14.58
C ARG A 396 7.29 19.62 -13.45
N GLY A 397 8.50 19.94 -13.02
CA GLY A 397 8.72 20.90 -11.95
C GLY A 397 10.17 21.39 -11.88
N VAL A 398 10.39 22.46 -11.12
CA VAL A 398 11.72 23.04 -10.90
C VAL A 398 11.99 23.19 -9.40
N VAL A 399 13.11 22.63 -8.92
CA VAL A 399 13.58 22.85 -7.55
C VAL A 399 14.47 24.08 -7.51
N LYS A 400 14.22 24.97 -6.54
CA LYS A 400 14.87 26.27 -6.39
C LYS A 400 15.27 26.54 -4.95
N LEU A 401 16.30 27.37 -4.74
CA LEU A 401 16.65 27.85 -3.40
C LEU A 401 15.63 28.89 -2.95
N ASN A 402 15.15 28.76 -1.70
CA ASN A 402 14.08 29.62 -1.21
C ASN A 402 14.50 31.10 -1.10
N THR A 403 15.77 31.38 -0.81
CA THR A 403 16.30 32.75 -0.61
C THR A 403 16.58 33.48 -1.93
N THR A 404 17.38 32.88 -2.83
CA THR A 404 17.84 33.49 -4.09
C THR A 404 16.92 33.23 -5.28
N LYS A 405 16.02 32.25 -5.17
CA LYS A 405 15.17 31.71 -6.25
C LYS A 405 15.96 31.08 -7.42
N GLU A 406 17.26 30.82 -7.23
CA GLU A 406 18.10 30.11 -8.21
C GLU A 406 17.70 28.63 -8.33
N PRO A 407 17.80 28.01 -9.52
CA PRO A 407 17.56 26.58 -9.69
C PRO A 407 18.65 25.75 -9.00
N LEU A 408 18.27 24.61 -8.42
CA LEU A 408 19.18 23.72 -7.69
C LEU A 408 19.37 22.38 -8.42
N PRO A 409 20.57 22.07 -8.93
CA PRO A 409 20.86 20.80 -9.60
C PRO A 409 21.19 19.67 -8.62
N ASN A 410 21.10 18.44 -9.10
CA ASN A 410 21.44 17.20 -8.36
C ASN A 410 20.68 17.06 -7.03
N ILE A 411 19.46 17.62 -6.94
CA ILE A 411 18.58 17.45 -5.80
C ILE A 411 17.70 16.22 -6.03
N LEU A 412 17.77 15.24 -5.13
CA LEU A 412 16.85 14.12 -5.13
C LEU A 412 15.40 14.61 -4.92
N VAL A 413 14.55 14.25 -5.88
CA VAL A 413 13.09 14.41 -5.87
C VAL A 413 12.47 13.03 -5.82
N GLU A 414 11.50 12.84 -4.93
CA GLU A 414 10.76 11.59 -4.74
C GLU A 414 9.26 11.88 -4.81
N ILE A 415 8.49 11.06 -5.54
CA ILE A 415 7.04 11.23 -5.70
C ILE A 415 6.27 10.08 -5.08
N PHE A 416 5.24 10.42 -4.31
CA PHE A 416 4.36 9.48 -3.61
C PHE A 416 2.89 9.76 -3.92
N ARG A 417 2.08 8.71 -4.06
CA ARG A 417 0.62 8.76 -4.18
C ARG A 417 0.03 8.03 -2.97
N GLN A 418 -0.70 8.72 -2.09
CA GLN A 418 -1.30 8.11 -0.89
C GLN A 418 -0.29 7.29 -0.05
N SER A 419 0.92 7.83 0.13
CA SER A 419 2.10 7.18 0.75
C SER A 419 2.77 6.03 -0.04
N GLU A 420 2.19 5.59 -1.16
CA GLU A 420 2.84 4.65 -2.08
C GLU A 420 3.93 5.37 -2.90
N PHE A 421 5.16 4.88 -2.88
CA PHE A 421 6.26 5.42 -3.69
C PHE A 421 6.02 5.16 -5.18
N LYS A 422 6.10 6.20 -6.02
CA LYS A 422 5.90 6.11 -7.48
C LYS A 422 7.17 6.35 -8.30
N GLY A 423 8.22 6.91 -7.70
CA GLY A 423 9.52 7.07 -8.35
C GLY A 423 10.39 8.15 -7.70
N SER A 424 11.65 8.21 -8.14
CA SER A 424 12.59 9.26 -7.77
C SER A 424 13.55 9.59 -8.92
N MET A 425 14.06 10.81 -8.93
CA MET A 425 15.14 11.25 -9.81
C MET A 425 15.89 12.44 -9.20
N GLU A 426 17.08 12.75 -9.70
CA GLU A 426 17.79 13.99 -9.38
C GLU A 426 17.47 15.10 -10.39
N THR A 427 17.49 16.36 -9.94
CA THR A 427 17.26 17.52 -10.82
C THR A 427 18.39 17.78 -11.81
N THR A 428 18.05 18.28 -13.00
CA THR A 428 19.00 18.69 -14.03
C THR A 428 19.85 19.90 -13.62
N SER A 429 20.83 20.28 -14.44
CA SER A 429 21.60 21.53 -14.31
C SER A 429 20.72 22.79 -14.24
N ALA A 430 19.49 22.75 -14.75
CA ALA A 430 18.50 23.82 -14.69
C ALA A 430 17.50 23.67 -13.53
N GLY A 431 17.73 22.72 -12.60
CA GLY A 431 16.85 22.43 -11.48
C GLY A 431 15.58 21.66 -11.84
N GLU A 432 15.43 21.23 -13.09
CA GLU A 432 14.21 20.61 -13.60
C GLU A 432 14.11 19.11 -13.26
N PHE A 433 12.88 18.60 -13.15
CA PHE A 433 12.58 17.17 -13.08
C PHE A 433 11.27 16.83 -13.81
N ALA A 434 11.06 15.55 -14.16
CA ALA A 434 9.83 15.08 -14.79
C ALA A 434 9.47 13.63 -14.43
N PHE A 435 8.22 13.39 -14.03
CA PHE A 435 7.63 12.06 -13.80
C PHE A 435 6.48 11.83 -14.78
N GLN A 436 6.50 10.72 -15.52
CA GLN A 436 5.54 10.36 -16.57
C GLN A 436 4.52 9.31 -16.07
N ASP A 437 3.52 9.02 -16.90
CA ASP A 437 2.50 7.97 -16.67
C ASP A 437 1.72 8.09 -15.34
N LEU A 438 1.57 9.31 -14.82
CA LEU A 438 0.82 9.58 -13.60
C LEU A 438 -0.69 9.60 -13.87
N THR A 439 -1.46 9.02 -12.95
CA THR A 439 -2.93 9.07 -12.89
C THR A 439 -3.43 10.35 -12.23
N PRO A 440 -4.65 10.83 -12.50
CA PRO A 440 -5.30 11.85 -11.65
C PRO A 440 -5.43 11.44 -10.18
N ASP A 441 -4.72 12.14 -9.29
CA ASP A 441 -4.80 12.06 -7.83
C ASP A 441 -4.00 13.24 -7.20
N SER A 442 -3.97 13.30 -5.87
CA SER A 442 -3.05 14.12 -5.09
C SER A 442 -1.72 13.39 -4.88
N TYR A 443 -0.62 14.07 -5.21
CA TYR A 443 0.75 13.55 -5.08
C TYR A 443 1.55 14.37 -4.07
N GLN A 444 2.27 13.66 -3.19
CA GLN A 444 3.31 14.26 -2.35
C GLN A 444 4.65 14.20 -3.08
N VAL A 445 5.27 15.35 -3.27
CA VAL A 445 6.60 15.50 -3.88
C VAL A 445 7.57 15.90 -2.78
N ARG A 446 8.44 14.96 -2.39
CA ARG A 446 9.48 15.19 -1.38
C ARG A 446 10.78 15.57 -2.08
N VAL A 447 11.44 16.63 -1.61
CA VAL A 447 12.64 17.21 -2.21
C VAL A 447 13.75 17.34 -1.17
N GLY A 448 14.98 17.00 -1.55
CA GLY A 448 16.18 17.19 -0.72
C GLY A 448 16.33 16.21 0.45
N ASN A 449 15.57 15.11 0.50
CA ASN A 449 15.54 14.18 1.64
C ASN A 449 16.86 13.44 1.97
N GLN A 450 17.84 13.51 1.07
CA GLN A 450 19.20 12.99 1.28
C GLN A 450 20.27 14.09 1.19
N SER A 451 19.88 15.37 1.20
CA SER A 451 20.84 16.48 1.15
C SER A 451 21.45 16.76 2.53
N THR A 452 22.78 16.87 2.57
CA THR A 452 23.50 17.40 3.75
C THR A 452 23.48 18.92 3.81
N ALA A 453 23.28 19.60 2.67
CA ALA A 453 23.36 21.06 2.52
C ALA A 453 22.01 21.78 2.61
N TYR A 454 20.89 21.11 2.30
CA TYR A 454 19.55 21.69 2.28
C TYR A 454 18.61 21.00 3.27
N SER A 455 17.71 21.76 3.89
CA SER A 455 16.61 21.19 4.65
C SER A 455 15.59 20.55 3.69
N PRO A 456 15.13 19.32 3.94
CA PRO A 456 14.15 18.67 3.09
C PRO A 456 12.77 19.34 3.23
N ALA A 457 12.01 19.31 2.14
CA ALA A 457 10.64 19.79 2.10
C ALA A 457 9.72 18.75 1.43
N THR A 458 8.43 18.79 1.74
CA THR A 458 7.41 17.98 1.06
C THR A 458 6.30 18.90 0.59
N TYR A 459 6.00 18.82 -0.70
CA TYR A 459 4.98 19.60 -1.40
C TYR A 459 3.82 18.69 -1.79
N THR A 460 2.64 19.27 -2.02
CA THR A 460 1.49 18.57 -2.61
C THR A 460 1.20 19.17 -3.97
N VAL A 461 1.04 18.32 -4.99
CA VAL A 461 0.62 18.70 -6.34
C VAL A 461 -0.55 17.81 -6.73
N GLN A 462 -1.59 18.38 -7.33
CA GLN A 462 -2.78 17.63 -7.74
C GLN A 462 -2.80 17.46 -9.26
N ILE A 463 -3.12 16.25 -9.72
CA ILE A 463 -3.47 15.97 -11.11
C ILE A 463 -4.99 15.78 -11.18
N LEU A 464 -5.65 16.60 -12.00
CA LEU A 464 -7.11 16.63 -12.13
C LEU A 464 -7.61 15.56 -13.10
N ASN A 465 -8.92 15.24 -13.07
CA ASN A 465 -9.53 14.16 -13.84
C ASN A 465 -9.35 14.27 -15.37
N ASP A 466 -9.05 15.47 -15.88
CA ASP A 466 -8.75 15.77 -17.29
C ASP A 466 -7.27 15.64 -17.65
N GLY A 467 -6.40 15.31 -16.68
CA GLY A 467 -4.95 15.22 -16.83
C GLY A 467 -4.20 16.54 -16.64
N THR A 468 -4.89 17.64 -16.34
CA THR A 468 -4.24 18.92 -16.02
C THR A 468 -3.63 18.89 -14.62
N ILE A 469 -2.58 19.70 -14.39
CA ILE A 469 -1.82 19.71 -13.15
C ILE A 469 -2.04 21.04 -12.41
N SER A 470 -2.21 20.98 -11.10
CA SER A 470 -2.43 22.12 -10.23
C SER A 470 -1.39 22.17 -9.09
N PRO A 471 -0.54 23.22 -9.02
CA PRO A 471 -0.39 24.28 -10.02
C PRO A 471 0.25 23.76 -11.32
N SER A 472 -0.01 24.43 -12.44
CA SER A 472 0.36 23.96 -13.79
C SER A 472 1.86 24.05 -14.13
N SER A 473 2.61 24.85 -13.36
CA SER A 473 4.07 24.91 -13.38
C SER A 473 4.57 24.96 -11.94
N PRO A 474 4.67 23.82 -11.24
CA PRO A 474 5.01 23.78 -9.82
C PRO A 474 6.49 24.08 -9.58
N GLU A 475 6.75 25.01 -8.66
CA GLU A 475 8.07 25.38 -8.16
C GLU A 475 8.26 24.88 -6.72
N PHE A 476 9.41 24.27 -6.44
CA PHE A 476 9.68 23.59 -5.18
C PHE A 476 10.85 24.28 -4.48
N PHE A 477 10.58 24.98 -3.36
CA PHE A 477 11.58 25.78 -2.67
C PHE A 477 12.18 25.02 -1.48
N ILE A 478 13.50 24.82 -1.48
CA ILE A 478 14.23 24.31 -0.32
C ILE A 478 15.14 25.39 0.27
N SER A 479 15.33 25.36 1.58
CA SER A 479 16.22 26.27 2.30
C SER A 479 17.57 25.58 2.55
N PRO A 480 18.68 26.33 2.73
CA PRO A 480 19.89 25.80 3.34
C PRO A 480 19.56 25.12 4.67
N ARG A 481 20.27 24.03 4.98
CA ARG A 481 20.06 23.27 6.22
C ARG A 481 20.38 24.15 7.43
N LEU A 482 19.37 24.44 8.26
CA LEU A 482 19.59 25.19 9.50
C LEU A 482 20.52 24.39 10.43
N VAL A 483 21.59 25.05 10.88
CA VAL A 483 22.72 24.39 11.55
C VAL A 483 22.33 23.94 12.95
N ALA A 484 22.48 22.65 13.24
CA ALA A 484 22.23 22.07 14.54
C ALA A 484 23.36 22.41 15.55
N PRO A 485 23.12 22.26 16.87
CA PRO A 485 24.17 22.37 17.89
C PRO A 485 25.26 21.29 17.78
N THR A 486 24.96 20.17 17.10
CA THR A 486 25.84 19.01 16.94
C THR A 486 26.58 18.97 15.60
N ASP A 487 26.29 19.89 14.67
CA ASP A 487 27.01 19.94 13.40
C ASP A 487 28.42 20.51 13.62
N VAL A 488 29.42 19.79 13.13
CA VAL A 488 30.82 20.22 13.14
C VAL A 488 31.00 21.38 12.14
N ARG A 489 31.71 22.43 12.55
CA ARG A 489 31.80 23.70 11.81
C ARG A 489 33.24 24.07 11.52
N HIS A 490 33.44 24.77 10.41
CA HIS A 490 34.63 25.56 10.19
C HIS A 490 34.42 26.95 10.79
N PRO A 491 35.21 27.35 11.82
CA PRO A 491 34.90 28.52 12.62
C PRO A 491 35.04 29.83 11.84
N LEU A 492 36.03 29.93 10.94
CA LEU A 492 36.27 31.11 10.13
C LEU A 492 37.08 30.78 8.87
N ALA A 493 36.44 30.73 7.71
CA ALA A 493 37.12 30.77 6.42
C ALA A 493 37.55 32.21 6.13
N THR A 494 38.85 32.45 5.92
CA THR A 494 39.42 33.78 5.66
C THR A 494 40.13 33.84 4.32
N GLY A 495 40.15 35.03 3.73
CA GLY A 495 40.83 35.29 2.47
C GLY A 495 41.16 36.76 2.25
N THR A 496 41.92 37.02 1.18
CA THR A 496 42.36 38.36 0.79
C THR A 496 42.28 38.51 -0.73
N ILE A 497 41.80 39.66 -1.20
CA ILE A 497 41.72 40.02 -2.61
C ILE A 497 42.74 41.09 -2.95
N TYR A 498 43.49 40.87 -4.03
CA TYR A 498 44.50 41.79 -4.55
C TYR A 498 44.20 42.23 -5.99
N ASP A 499 44.82 43.33 -6.41
CA ASP A 499 44.97 43.72 -7.81
C ASP A 499 45.97 42.79 -8.49
N ALA A 500 45.55 42.12 -9.57
CA ALA A 500 46.41 41.19 -10.32
C ALA A 500 47.68 41.83 -10.90
N TYR A 501 47.69 43.14 -11.16
CA TYR A 501 48.85 43.88 -11.66
C TYR A 501 49.70 44.47 -10.52
N THR A 502 49.13 45.29 -9.64
CA THR A 502 49.90 46.02 -8.61
C THR A 502 50.21 45.21 -7.36
N LYS A 503 49.48 44.12 -7.12
CA LYS A 503 49.43 43.38 -5.85
C LYS A 503 49.01 44.23 -4.64
N ALA A 504 48.41 45.40 -4.86
CA ALA A 504 47.77 46.18 -3.81
C ALA A 504 46.48 45.46 -3.33
N PRO A 505 46.16 45.50 -2.02
CA PRO A 505 44.92 44.92 -1.51
C PRO A 505 43.69 45.69 -1.99
N LEU A 506 42.60 44.98 -2.31
CA LEU A 506 41.36 45.57 -2.81
C LEU A 506 40.28 45.62 -1.74
N GLU A 507 40.15 46.78 -1.12
CA GLU A 507 39.00 47.15 -0.30
C GLU A 507 37.70 47.23 -1.12
N ASN A 508 36.54 47.18 -0.45
CA ASN A 508 35.24 47.42 -1.07
C ASN A 508 34.99 46.53 -2.32
N VAL A 509 35.40 45.26 -2.25
CA VAL A 509 34.99 44.15 -3.13
C VAL A 509 33.82 43.43 -2.46
N ASN A 510 32.74 43.19 -3.20
CA ASN A 510 31.61 42.39 -2.74
C ASN A 510 31.89 40.89 -2.98
N CYS A 511 32.07 40.15 -1.90
CA CYS A 511 32.34 38.71 -1.83
C CYS A 511 31.04 37.96 -1.53
N THR A 512 30.41 37.38 -2.54
CA THR A 512 29.13 36.66 -2.41
C THR A 512 29.36 35.14 -2.35
N LEU A 513 29.08 34.53 -1.20
CA LEU A 513 29.14 33.08 -1.00
C LEU A 513 27.76 32.47 -1.27
N LYS A 514 27.67 31.67 -2.34
CA LYS A 514 26.42 31.12 -2.88
C LYS A 514 25.63 30.36 -1.83
N GLY A 515 24.33 30.64 -1.73
CA GLY A 515 23.43 30.04 -0.74
C GLY A 515 23.68 30.43 0.74
N VAL A 516 24.74 31.19 1.07
CA VAL A 516 25.09 31.55 2.46
C VAL A 516 24.86 33.03 2.75
N LYS A 517 25.77 33.92 2.31
CA LYS A 517 25.71 35.38 2.52
C LYS A 517 26.71 36.13 1.63
N ALA A 518 26.54 37.44 1.52
CA ALA A 518 27.58 38.34 1.01
C ALA A 518 28.31 39.04 2.16
N VAL A 519 29.57 39.41 1.93
CA VAL A 519 30.41 40.27 2.78
C VAL A 519 31.25 41.20 1.91
N THR A 520 31.78 42.29 2.47
CA THR A 520 32.63 43.26 1.75
C THR A 520 34.06 43.23 2.30
N THR A 521 35.08 43.40 1.44
CA THR A 521 36.49 43.45 1.89
C THR A 521 36.85 44.72 2.67
N ASP A 522 37.72 44.56 3.68
CA ASP A 522 38.28 45.66 4.48
C ASP A 522 39.39 46.45 3.74
N MET A 523 39.96 47.48 4.40
CA MET A 523 41.06 48.31 3.85
C MET A 523 42.36 47.53 3.53
N TYR A 524 42.45 46.26 3.94
CA TYR A 524 43.55 45.33 3.67
C TYR A 524 43.15 44.22 2.70
N GLY A 525 41.99 44.37 2.03
CA GLY A 525 41.46 43.42 1.04
C GLY A 525 40.89 42.14 1.65
N ARG A 526 40.72 42.07 2.98
CA ARG A 526 40.39 40.83 3.69
C ARG A 526 38.89 40.62 3.76
N PHE A 527 38.47 39.36 3.66
CA PHE A 527 37.08 38.93 3.88
C PHE A 527 37.03 37.67 4.75
N SER A 528 35.87 37.38 5.35
CA SER A 528 35.68 36.15 6.12
C SER A 528 34.25 35.64 6.18
N PHE A 529 34.11 34.32 6.32
CA PHE A 529 32.85 33.61 6.49
C PHE A 529 32.98 32.66 7.69
N ALA A 530 32.17 32.92 8.74
CA ALA A 530 32.11 32.10 9.95
C ALA A 530 31.02 31.02 9.86
N ASP A 531 31.10 30.02 10.74
CA ASP A 531 30.10 28.95 10.92
C ASP A 531 29.77 28.15 9.65
N LEU A 532 30.74 27.93 8.77
CA LEU A 532 30.52 27.15 7.55
C LEU A 532 30.52 25.64 7.84
N LEU A 533 29.61 24.91 7.21
CA LEU A 533 29.55 23.44 7.25
C LEU A 533 30.59 22.80 6.30
N PRO A 534 30.96 21.52 6.51
CA PRO A 534 31.65 20.73 5.51
C PRO A 534 30.86 20.68 4.20
N GLY A 535 31.53 20.89 3.07
CA GLY A 535 30.91 20.98 1.75
C GLY A 535 31.77 21.69 0.71
N ASN A 536 31.25 21.76 -0.52
CA ASN A 536 31.84 22.54 -1.62
C ASN A 536 31.06 23.86 -1.76
N TYR A 537 31.80 24.95 -1.92
CA TYR A 537 31.25 26.30 -1.97
C TYR A 537 31.66 27.02 -3.26
N GLU A 538 30.76 27.87 -3.76
CA GLU A 538 30.99 28.77 -4.89
C GLU A 538 31.00 30.22 -4.36
N LEU A 539 32.08 30.94 -4.62
CA LEU A 539 32.35 32.29 -4.11
C LEU A 539 32.61 33.22 -5.29
N THR A 540 31.83 34.29 -5.38
CA THR A 540 31.93 35.29 -6.46
C THR A 540 32.36 36.64 -5.92
N PHE A 541 33.39 37.21 -6.54
CA PHE A 541 33.95 38.53 -6.23
C PHE A 541 33.53 39.54 -7.30
N SER A 542 33.02 40.69 -6.86
CA SER A 542 32.51 41.75 -7.74
C SER A 542 32.89 43.13 -7.22
N LYS A 543 33.35 44.01 -8.12
CA LYS A 543 33.68 45.42 -7.82
C LYS A 543 33.55 46.24 -9.11
N LEU A 544 33.03 47.46 -9.02
CA LEU A 544 32.91 48.36 -10.17
C LEU A 544 34.32 48.69 -10.72
N GLY A 545 34.52 48.56 -12.04
CA GLY A 545 35.83 48.68 -12.69
C GLY A 545 36.66 47.39 -12.72
N TRP A 546 36.12 46.24 -12.29
CA TRP A 546 36.82 44.95 -12.25
C TRP A 546 36.02 43.84 -12.93
N GLN A 547 36.73 42.89 -13.53
CA GLN A 547 36.13 41.65 -14.00
C GLN A 547 35.61 40.84 -12.81
N THR A 548 34.40 40.29 -12.94
CA THR A 548 33.82 39.41 -11.92
C THR A 548 34.57 38.08 -11.91
N LEU A 549 35.02 37.63 -10.74
CA LEU A 549 35.73 36.36 -10.56
C LEU A 549 34.88 35.41 -9.72
N THR A 550 34.51 34.27 -10.28
CA THR A 550 33.86 33.17 -9.55
C THR A 550 34.86 32.02 -9.37
N VAL A 551 34.97 31.54 -8.14
CA VAL A 551 35.87 30.44 -7.74
C VAL A 551 35.12 29.44 -6.86
N THR A 552 35.70 28.24 -6.71
CA THR A 552 35.21 27.24 -5.76
C THR A 552 36.26 26.93 -4.70
N PHE A 553 35.81 26.65 -3.48
CA PHE A 553 36.61 26.11 -2.39
C PHE A 553 35.84 24.99 -1.69
N SER A 554 36.54 24.14 -0.93
CA SER A 554 35.91 23.08 -0.13
C SER A 554 36.31 23.14 1.33
N ILE A 555 35.42 22.64 2.17
CA ILE A 555 35.64 22.39 3.60
C ILE A 555 35.42 20.90 3.81
N THR A 556 36.47 20.17 4.14
CA THR A 556 36.42 18.73 4.42
C THR A 556 36.49 18.48 5.92
N GLU A 557 35.68 17.57 6.44
CA GLU A 557 35.77 17.10 7.83
C GLU A 557 36.59 15.81 7.93
N SER A 558 37.37 15.66 9.01
CA SER A 558 37.93 14.39 9.49
C SER A 558 37.99 14.43 11.01
N ASP A 559 37.48 13.40 11.68
CA ASP A 559 37.55 13.23 13.13
C ASP A 559 37.08 14.44 13.96
N GLY A 560 36.03 15.14 13.49
CA GLY A 560 35.48 16.34 14.11
C GLY A 560 36.29 17.63 13.88
N ALA A 561 37.37 17.58 13.11
CA ALA A 561 38.15 18.74 12.67
C ALA A 561 37.82 19.11 11.21
N THR A 562 37.82 20.41 10.89
CA THR A 562 37.53 20.92 9.54
C THR A 562 38.76 21.51 8.86
N VAL A 563 38.93 21.22 7.57
CA VAL A 563 40.05 21.68 6.75
C VAL A 563 39.53 22.44 5.52
N LEU A 564 39.88 23.72 5.43
CA LEU A 564 39.58 24.60 4.29
C LEU A 564 40.60 24.39 3.15
N ARG A 565 40.13 24.33 1.90
CA ARG A 565 40.96 24.10 0.70
C ARG A 565 40.49 24.96 -0.48
N PRO A 566 41.33 25.84 -1.06
CA PRO A 566 42.65 26.25 -0.57
C PRO A 566 42.54 27.06 0.75
N SER A 567 43.66 27.20 1.47
CA SER A 567 43.73 28.02 2.68
C SER A 567 45.11 28.71 2.75
N PRO A 568 45.18 30.05 2.94
CA PRO A 568 44.06 31.01 2.94
C PRO A 568 43.39 31.14 1.56
N LEU A 569 42.19 31.74 1.53
CA LEU A 569 41.45 32.04 0.29
C LEU A 569 41.99 33.30 -0.40
N THR A 570 43.22 33.23 -0.92
CA THR A 570 43.87 34.35 -1.63
C THR A 570 43.54 34.33 -3.12
N TYR A 571 43.01 35.44 -3.65
CA TYR A 571 42.70 35.59 -5.08
C TYR A 571 43.06 36.99 -5.59
N GLU A 572 43.09 37.15 -6.91
CA GLU A 572 43.41 38.42 -7.57
C GLU A 572 42.29 38.79 -8.55
N LEU A 573 41.89 40.06 -8.57
CA LEU A 573 40.98 40.59 -9.59
C LEU A 573 41.75 41.28 -10.71
N ILE A 574 41.22 41.19 -11.92
CA ILE A 574 41.71 41.88 -13.12
C ILE A 574 40.80 43.08 -13.37
N GLN A 575 41.35 44.28 -13.60
CA GLN A 575 40.56 45.46 -13.92
C GLN A 575 39.82 45.27 -15.25
N SER A 576 38.57 45.76 -15.35
CA SER A 576 37.84 45.72 -16.60
C SER A 576 38.42 46.76 -17.56
N LYS A 577 38.92 46.32 -18.73
CA LYS A 577 39.41 47.23 -19.76
C LYS A 577 38.24 48.01 -20.36
N GLU A 578 38.05 49.23 -19.87
CA GLU A 578 37.30 50.27 -20.55
C GLU A 578 38.20 50.90 -21.63
N SER A 579 37.61 51.34 -22.75
CA SER A 579 38.34 52.00 -23.85
C SER A 579 37.95 53.48 -23.90
N GLY A 580 38.86 54.34 -24.34
CA GLY A 580 38.70 55.79 -24.30
C GLY A 580 39.11 56.45 -22.96
N VAL A 581 39.49 55.66 -21.96
CA VAL A 581 40.06 56.11 -20.68
C VAL A 581 41.51 55.65 -20.54
N GLY A 582 42.30 56.34 -19.74
CA GLY A 582 43.70 56.01 -19.49
C GLY A 582 44.01 55.72 -18.03
N ALA A 583 45.30 55.56 -17.74
CA ALA A 583 45.79 55.18 -16.43
C ALA A 583 47.05 55.94 -16.03
N ILE A 584 47.30 55.95 -14.72
CA ILE A 584 48.56 56.36 -14.11
C ILE A 584 49.12 55.15 -13.36
N ALA A 585 50.33 54.73 -13.70
CA ALA A 585 51.11 53.75 -12.94
C ALA A 585 52.39 54.39 -12.42
N GLY A 586 53.01 53.80 -11.41
CA GLY A 586 54.31 54.26 -10.97
C GLY A 586 54.96 53.41 -9.88
N ARG A 587 56.15 53.86 -9.46
CA ARG A 587 56.87 53.31 -8.31
C ARG A 587 57.43 54.46 -7.47
N TYR A 588 57.12 54.44 -6.19
CA TYR A 588 57.79 55.30 -5.21
C TYR A 588 58.89 54.51 -4.49
N ILE A 589 60.08 55.08 -4.43
CA ILE A 589 61.24 54.55 -3.71
C ILE A 589 61.73 55.53 -2.65
N ASP A 590 62.35 55.01 -1.59
CA ASP A 590 63.16 55.83 -0.69
C ASP A 590 64.46 56.22 -1.41
N GLU A 591 64.75 57.51 -1.45
CA GLU A 591 65.80 58.07 -2.31
C GLU A 591 67.23 57.80 -1.77
N ASN A 592 67.34 57.40 -0.50
CA ASN A 592 68.62 57.06 0.14
C ASN A 592 69.01 55.60 -0.07
N THR A 593 68.03 54.70 -0.06
CA THR A 593 68.22 53.24 -0.11
C THR A 593 67.81 52.62 -1.45
N LEU A 594 67.14 53.38 -2.31
CA LEU A 594 66.56 52.98 -3.60
C LEU A 594 65.51 51.85 -3.53
N ASN A 595 65.07 51.48 -2.31
CA ASN A 595 64.05 50.46 -2.09
C ASN A 595 62.64 51.04 -2.21
N GLY A 596 61.71 50.26 -2.76
CA GLY A 596 60.31 50.66 -2.83
C GLY A 596 59.64 50.75 -1.46
N VAL A 597 59.02 51.89 -1.13
CA VAL A 597 58.37 52.09 0.18
C VAL A 597 56.92 51.61 0.10
N ASN A 598 56.55 50.68 0.98
CA ASN A 598 55.23 50.07 1.04
C ASN A 598 54.22 50.87 1.89
N ASP A 599 52.94 50.51 1.77
CA ASP A 599 51.79 51.03 2.54
C ASP A 599 51.53 52.55 2.46
N LEU A 600 52.27 53.28 1.61
CA LEU A 600 52.03 54.70 1.35
C LEU A 600 50.71 54.88 0.60
N ILE A 601 49.93 55.88 0.99
CA ILE A 601 48.64 56.18 0.40
C ILE A 601 48.86 57.03 -0.85
N VAL A 602 48.35 56.57 -2.00
CA VAL A 602 48.39 57.29 -3.28
C VAL A 602 46.97 57.75 -3.64
N ARG A 603 46.78 59.04 -3.96
CA ARG A 603 45.48 59.64 -4.32
C ARG A 603 45.60 60.48 -5.59
N VAL A 604 44.54 60.46 -6.42
CA VAL A 604 44.44 61.28 -7.64
C VAL A 604 43.38 62.36 -7.47
N TYR A 605 43.75 63.61 -7.76
CA TYR A 605 42.88 64.78 -7.70
C TYR A 605 42.78 65.45 -9.06
N THR A 606 41.60 66.01 -9.37
CA THR A 606 41.42 66.84 -10.56
C THR A 606 42.11 68.19 -10.35
N TYR A 607 43.06 68.53 -11.21
CA TYR A 607 43.74 69.82 -11.22
C TYR A 607 43.28 70.59 -12.45
N ARG A 608 42.64 71.74 -12.28
CA ARG A 608 42.01 72.51 -13.37
C ARG A 608 42.67 73.87 -13.54
N LEU A 609 42.84 74.30 -14.79
CA LEU A 609 43.22 75.67 -15.11
C LEU A 609 41.98 76.55 -14.93
N ILE A 610 41.92 77.30 -13.83
CA ILE A 610 40.80 78.18 -13.49
C ILE A 610 41.19 79.63 -13.78
N GLU A 611 40.49 80.21 -14.75
CA GLU A 611 40.54 81.62 -15.11
C GLU A 611 39.60 82.43 -14.19
N LYS A 612 40.11 83.55 -13.67
CA LYS A 612 39.40 84.44 -12.73
C LYS A 612 39.66 85.90 -13.14
N THR A 613 38.61 86.70 -13.23
CA THR A 613 38.71 88.14 -13.53
C THR A 613 39.13 88.91 -12.28
N ILE A 614 40.09 89.83 -12.44
CA ILE A 614 40.51 90.78 -11.40
C ILE A 614 40.45 92.22 -11.92
N SER A 615 39.95 93.15 -11.10
CA SER A 615 39.98 94.57 -11.42
C SER A 615 41.31 95.18 -10.95
N VAL A 616 42.10 95.67 -11.90
CA VAL A 616 43.41 96.30 -11.69
C VAL A 616 43.39 97.77 -12.13
N MET A 617 44.12 98.63 -11.42
CA MET A 617 44.13 100.07 -11.72
C MET A 617 45.16 100.38 -12.81
N VAL A 618 44.69 100.65 -14.03
CA VAL A 618 45.54 101.09 -15.15
C VAL A 618 45.35 102.58 -15.36
N ASN A 619 46.41 103.37 -15.20
CA ASN A 619 46.40 104.84 -15.32
C ASN A 619 45.26 105.52 -14.52
N GLY A 620 44.94 104.99 -13.33
CA GLY A 620 43.87 105.49 -12.46
C GLY A 620 42.45 105.00 -12.81
N THR A 621 42.28 104.15 -13.82
CA THR A 621 40.99 103.58 -14.22
C THR A 621 40.91 102.09 -13.83
N PRO A 622 39.85 101.61 -13.16
CA PRO A 622 39.62 100.19 -12.96
C PRO A 622 39.46 99.48 -14.31
N THR A 623 40.32 98.52 -14.58
CA THR A 623 40.32 97.71 -15.81
C THR A 623 40.28 96.24 -15.42
N ASP A 624 39.33 95.49 -15.95
CA ASP A 624 39.24 94.06 -15.71
C ASP A 624 40.29 93.31 -16.54
N LYS A 625 41.15 92.56 -15.84
CA LYS A 625 42.19 91.70 -16.38
C LYS A 625 41.86 90.25 -16.03
N SER A 626 41.97 89.36 -17.00
CA SER A 626 41.81 87.93 -16.76
C SER A 626 43.13 87.31 -16.32
N VAL A 627 43.12 86.46 -15.29
CA VAL A 627 44.29 85.70 -14.82
C VAL A 627 43.91 84.24 -14.58
N SER A 628 44.72 83.32 -15.08
CA SER A 628 44.50 81.87 -14.95
C SER A 628 45.64 81.19 -14.20
N ASN A 629 45.29 80.20 -13.37
CA ASN A 629 46.24 79.37 -12.63
C ASN A 629 45.61 78.00 -12.36
N TRP A 630 46.44 76.99 -12.06
CA TRP A 630 45.97 75.64 -11.76
C TRP A 630 45.49 75.52 -10.30
N GLU A 631 44.36 74.85 -10.10
CA GLU A 631 43.61 74.78 -8.84
C GLU A 631 42.95 73.42 -8.63
N LEU A 632 42.88 72.98 -7.37
CA LEU A 632 42.31 71.69 -6.94
C LEU A 632 40.79 71.81 -6.69
N ASP A 633 40.02 71.66 -7.76
CA ASP A 633 38.53 71.66 -7.81
C ASP A 633 37.82 72.81 -7.06
N GLY A 634 38.52 73.93 -6.83
CA GLY A 634 37.99 75.14 -6.20
C GLY A 634 37.66 75.01 -4.71
N ARG A 635 38.26 74.06 -3.97
CA ARG A 635 37.92 73.79 -2.55
C ARG A 635 39.15 73.69 -1.66
N ALA A 636 39.01 74.15 -0.42
CA ALA A 636 40.01 73.96 0.65
C ALA A 636 40.15 72.49 1.12
N LEU A 637 39.21 71.61 0.74
CA LEU A 637 39.25 70.16 0.94
C LEU A 637 38.79 69.48 -0.38
N PRO A 638 39.72 69.15 -1.29
CA PRO A 638 39.38 68.49 -2.55
C PRO A 638 39.05 67.02 -2.33
N ILE A 639 38.11 66.50 -3.12
CA ILE A 639 37.75 65.07 -3.13
C ILE A 639 38.68 64.34 -4.09
N TYR A 640 39.25 63.21 -3.67
CA TYR A 640 40.03 62.36 -4.56
C TYR A 640 39.10 61.58 -5.50
N LEU A 641 39.50 61.41 -6.75
CA LEU A 641 38.77 60.57 -7.71
C LEU A 641 38.99 59.09 -7.41
N LEU A 642 40.25 58.74 -7.14
CA LEU A 642 40.72 57.37 -6.94
C LEU A 642 41.83 57.37 -5.88
N SER A 643 41.93 56.25 -5.17
CA SER A 643 42.96 56.01 -4.16
C SER A 643 43.44 54.57 -4.21
N THR A 644 44.74 54.37 -3.95
CA THR A 644 45.36 53.05 -3.79
C THR A 644 46.49 53.14 -2.76
N LYS A 645 47.22 52.04 -2.53
CA LYS A 645 48.45 52.01 -1.73
C LYS A 645 49.64 51.50 -2.55
N THR A 646 50.85 51.87 -2.14
CA THR A 646 52.06 51.29 -2.71
C THR A 646 52.25 49.83 -2.27
N GLY A 647 52.67 48.99 -3.22
CA GLY A 647 52.79 47.54 -3.04
C GLY A 647 53.74 47.13 -1.92
N VAL A 648 53.38 46.03 -1.26
CA VAL A 648 54.14 45.37 -0.17
C VAL A 648 55.08 44.28 -0.72
N ALA A 649 56.06 43.87 0.08
CA ALA A 649 56.90 42.71 -0.23
C ALA A 649 56.07 41.41 -0.15
N GLY A 650 55.63 40.90 -1.29
CA GLY A 650 55.07 39.56 -1.40
C GLY A 650 56.15 38.48 -1.34
N THR A 651 55.79 37.28 -0.87
CA THR A 651 56.70 36.12 -0.84
C THR A 651 57.17 35.77 -2.26
N GLY A 652 58.43 36.12 -2.58
CA GLY A 652 59.09 35.75 -3.83
C GLY A 652 59.10 36.81 -4.94
N ASN A 653 58.74 38.08 -4.68
CA ASN A 653 58.86 39.12 -5.72
C ASN A 653 59.10 40.55 -5.18
N GLU A 654 60.36 40.90 -4.94
CA GLU A 654 60.80 42.23 -4.44
C GLU A 654 60.51 43.39 -5.41
N SER A 655 60.18 43.08 -6.67
CA SER A 655 59.84 44.07 -7.70
C SER A 655 58.55 44.85 -7.40
N ALA A 656 57.63 44.29 -6.60
CA ALA A 656 56.34 44.91 -6.26
C ALA A 656 56.40 45.94 -5.11
N LEU A 657 57.51 46.02 -4.37
CA LEU A 657 57.68 47.02 -3.32
C LEU A 657 57.55 48.44 -3.93
N GLY A 658 56.69 49.29 -3.37
CA GLY A 658 56.58 50.69 -3.81
C GLY A 658 55.75 50.94 -5.07
N THR A 659 55.28 49.92 -5.78
CA THR A 659 54.52 50.11 -7.05
C THR A 659 53.06 50.46 -6.81
N PHE A 660 52.47 51.29 -7.68
CA PHE A 660 51.05 51.67 -7.65
C PHE A 660 50.47 51.82 -9.06
N ARG A 661 49.13 51.73 -9.20
CA ARG A 661 48.39 51.99 -10.44
C ARG A 661 46.96 52.42 -10.15
N LEU A 662 46.46 53.36 -10.95
CA LEU A 662 45.14 53.98 -10.89
C LEU A 662 44.63 54.14 -12.33
N GLU A 663 43.59 53.41 -12.71
CA GLU A 663 43.05 53.39 -14.09
C GLU A 663 41.68 54.09 -14.17
N HIS A 664 40.98 53.98 -15.31
CA HIS A 664 39.67 54.63 -15.57
C HIS A 664 39.70 56.17 -15.44
N LEU A 665 40.88 56.77 -15.56
CA LEU A 665 41.07 58.22 -15.55
C LEU A 665 40.67 58.78 -16.93
N GLN A 666 39.86 59.83 -16.91
CA GLN A 666 39.45 60.52 -18.14
C GLN A 666 40.69 61.15 -18.80
N PRO A 667 40.79 61.13 -20.15
CA PRO A 667 41.88 61.79 -20.84
C PRO A 667 42.00 63.27 -20.47
N THR A 668 43.23 63.73 -20.28
CA THR A 668 43.50 65.12 -19.89
C THR A 668 43.31 66.08 -21.06
N THR A 669 43.07 67.35 -20.75
CA THR A 669 42.80 68.43 -21.71
C THR A 669 43.72 69.61 -21.46
N SER A 670 43.62 70.65 -22.29
CA SER A 670 44.32 71.92 -22.08
C SER A 670 43.94 72.62 -20.76
N THR A 671 42.79 72.31 -20.17
CA THR A 671 42.27 72.94 -18.94
C THR A 671 42.08 71.99 -17.76
N MET A 672 42.34 70.69 -17.93
CA MET A 672 42.20 69.67 -16.89
C MET A 672 43.32 68.64 -16.97
N LYS A 673 44.04 68.49 -15.86
CA LYS A 673 45.13 67.53 -15.65
C LYS A 673 44.97 66.87 -14.27
N TYR A 674 45.89 65.99 -13.90
CA TYR A 674 45.87 65.34 -12.59
C TYR A 674 46.97 65.83 -11.65
N LEU A 675 46.64 65.88 -10.36
CA LEU A 675 47.62 65.84 -9.28
C LEU A 675 47.61 64.43 -8.68
N VAL A 676 48.78 63.81 -8.61
CA VAL A 676 48.99 62.52 -7.94
C VAL A 676 49.76 62.78 -6.67
N TRP A 677 49.13 62.53 -5.53
CA TRP A 677 49.68 62.77 -4.20
C TRP A 677 50.02 61.44 -3.52
N ILE A 678 51.20 61.39 -2.87
CA ILE A 678 51.61 60.28 -2.00
C ILE A 678 51.79 60.82 -0.58
N GLY A 679 51.25 60.11 0.40
CA GLY A 679 51.44 60.40 1.82
C GLY A 679 51.53 59.17 2.71
N THR A 680 51.79 59.41 4.00
CA THR A 680 51.97 58.35 4.99
C THR A 680 50.67 57.59 5.28
N ALA A 681 50.79 56.33 5.73
CA ALA A 681 49.66 55.47 6.09
C ALA A 681 48.73 56.05 7.17
N ALA A 682 49.19 57.03 7.94
CA ALA A 682 48.42 57.73 8.98
C ALA A 682 47.56 58.90 8.46
N SER A 683 47.66 59.25 7.17
CA SER A 683 47.11 60.51 6.64
C SER A 683 45.74 60.39 5.94
N PRO A 684 44.65 60.93 6.54
CA PRO A 684 43.32 60.84 5.95
C PRO A 684 43.14 61.72 4.71
N SER A 685 43.91 62.80 4.54
CA SER A 685 43.89 63.68 3.34
C SER A 685 45.09 64.64 3.35
N PRO A 686 45.53 65.13 2.16
CA PRO A 686 46.45 66.27 2.07
C PRO A 686 45.83 67.57 2.59
N THR A 687 46.64 68.39 3.24
CA THR A 687 46.31 69.79 3.51
C THR A 687 46.51 70.66 2.26
N MET A 688 45.74 71.74 2.16
CA MET A 688 45.78 72.69 1.04
C MET A 688 46.40 74.02 1.48
N THR A 689 47.10 74.68 0.55
CA THR A 689 47.56 76.07 0.69
C THR A 689 46.80 76.98 -0.25
N SER A 690 46.60 78.22 0.19
CA SER A 690 46.01 79.30 -0.60
C SER A 690 47.11 80.12 -1.27
N ALA A 691 47.31 79.92 -2.57
CA ALA A 691 48.19 80.77 -3.37
C ALA A 691 47.44 82.05 -3.75
N ALA A 692 47.89 83.19 -3.25
CA ALA A 692 47.31 84.51 -3.53
C ALA A 692 48.07 85.23 -4.65
N TYR A 693 47.36 85.84 -5.60
CA TYR A 693 47.98 86.68 -6.64
C TYR A 693 47.73 88.16 -6.37
N THR A 694 48.81 88.93 -6.50
CA THR A 694 48.83 90.38 -6.42
C THR A 694 49.42 90.90 -7.72
N GLU A 695 48.75 91.84 -8.38
CA GLU A 695 49.25 92.45 -9.61
C GLU A 695 50.51 93.27 -9.29
N ALA A 696 51.57 93.15 -10.10
CA ALA A 696 52.84 93.86 -9.83
C ALA A 696 52.70 95.39 -9.76
N ALA A 697 51.68 95.93 -10.43
CA ALA A 697 51.33 97.36 -10.45
C ALA A 697 50.40 97.81 -9.30
N ASP A 698 49.77 96.88 -8.56
CA ASP A 698 48.87 97.18 -7.43
C ASP A 698 49.15 96.20 -6.29
N GLN A 699 50.22 96.50 -5.55
CA GLN A 699 50.75 95.67 -4.47
C GLN A 699 49.94 95.79 -3.16
N SER A 700 48.82 96.51 -3.17
CA SER A 700 48.11 96.94 -1.96
C SER A 700 47.19 95.88 -1.33
N ASN A 701 46.74 94.89 -2.10
CA ASN A 701 45.95 93.75 -1.63
C ASN A 701 46.00 92.59 -2.64
N PRO A 702 46.02 91.32 -2.19
CA PRO A 702 45.83 90.18 -3.08
C PRO A 702 44.44 90.27 -3.74
N LYS A 703 44.39 90.10 -5.05
CA LYS A 703 43.18 90.29 -5.86
C LYS A 703 42.33 89.01 -5.92
N VAL A 704 42.96 87.85 -5.77
CA VAL A 704 42.37 86.53 -6.01
C VAL A 704 43.26 85.44 -5.40
N VAL A 705 42.64 84.31 -5.07
CA VAL A 705 43.27 83.12 -4.47
C VAL A 705 42.91 81.87 -5.27
N TRP A 706 43.83 80.91 -5.37
CA TRP A 706 43.58 79.53 -5.82
C TRP A 706 44.03 78.53 -4.76
N TYR A 707 43.32 77.41 -4.65
CA TYR A 707 43.68 76.29 -3.78
C TYR A 707 44.69 75.36 -4.47
N GLN A 708 45.86 75.22 -3.87
CA GLN A 708 46.96 74.39 -4.34
C GLN A 708 47.41 73.40 -3.27
N GLU A 709 48.24 72.43 -3.66
CA GLU A 709 48.80 71.44 -2.75
C GLU A 709 49.71 72.10 -1.69
N ASN A 710 49.52 71.77 -0.41
CA ASN A 710 50.53 72.09 0.60
C ASN A 710 51.75 71.18 0.43
N VAL A 711 52.73 71.60 -0.38
CA VAL A 711 53.99 70.86 -0.57
C VAL A 711 54.82 70.72 0.72
N ALA A 712 54.50 71.49 1.77
CA ALA A 712 55.10 71.45 3.11
C ALA A 712 54.23 70.72 4.17
N ASP A 713 53.22 69.95 3.75
CA ASP A 713 52.47 69.08 4.66
C ASP A 713 53.37 67.99 5.27
N PRO A 714 53.47 67.86 6.60
CA PRO A 714 54.33 66.85 7.24
C PRO A 714 53.91 65.39 6.98
N ASN A 715 52.74 65.17 6.36
CA ASN A 715 52.25 63.86 5.95
C ASN A 715 52.42 63.58 4.45
N ARG A 716 52.76 64.59 3.65
CA ARG A 716 53.10 64.44 2.24
C ARG A 716 54.47 63.77 2.14
N VAL A 717 54.54 62.69 1.38
CA VAL A 717 55.80 62.02 1.03
C VAL A 717 56.28 62.51 -0.33
N HIS A 718 55.39 62.56 -1.32
CA HIS A 718 55.72 63.04 -2.67
C HIS A 718 54.48 63.50 -3.44
N SER A 719 54.68 64.22 -4.55
CA SER A 719 53.60 64.44 -5.52
C SER A 719 54.13 64.69 -6.93
N TRP A 720 53.28 64.38 -7.93
CA TRP A 720 53.45 64.84 -9.32
C TRP A 720 52.21 65.64 -9.70
N SER A 721 52.40 66.93 -10.02
CA SER A 721 51.34 67.81 -10.52
C SER A 721 51.35 67.89 -12.05
N LEU A 722 50.26 68.37 -12.63
CA LEU A 722 50.09 68.51 -14.10
C LEU A 722 50.28 67.20 -14.88
N VAL A 723 49.96 66.05 -14.26
CA VAL A 723 50.09 64.73 -14.89
C VAL A 723 49.05 64.59 -16.00
N ASP A 724 49.50 64.26 -17.20
CA ASP A 724 48.68 63.95 -18.35
C ASP A 724 48.29 62.47 -18.42
N VAL A 725 47.13 62.17 -19.02
CA VAL A 725 46.60 60.83 -19.25
C VAL A 725 45.98 60.79 -20.64
N TYR A 726 46.33 59.78 -21.44
CA TYR A 726 45.84 59.60 -22.80
C TYR A 726 44.98 58.33 -22.90
N PRO A 727 43.94 58.28 -23.76
CA PRO A 727 43.01 57.15 -23.85
C PRO A 727 43.74 55.85 -24.23
N ASP A 728 43.34 54.74 -23.62
CA ASP A 728 43.92 53.40 -23.83
C ASP A 728 45.44 53.30 -23.51
N THR A 729 46.02 54.25 -22.77
CA THR A 729 47.45 54.26 -22.37
C THR A 729 47.66 54.32 -20.86
N THR A 730 48.90 54.08 -20.43
CA THR A 730 49.35 54.28 -19.05
C THR A 730 50.47 55.31 -19.00
N THR A 731 50.26 56.40 -18.26
CA THR A 731 51.31 57.36 -17.90
C THR A 731 52.11 56.78 -16.73
N PHE A 732 53.44 56.72 -16.87
CA PHE A 732 54.33 56.16 -15.85
C PHE A 732 55.02 57.26 -15.03
N LEU A 733 54.89 57.16 -13.71
CA LEU A 733 55.48 58.08 -12.72
C LEU A 733 56.56 57.39 -11.87
N GLN A 734 57.61 58.11 -11.56
CA GLN A 734 58.74 57.62 -10.75
C GLN A 734 59.44 58.80 -10.06
N ASN A 735 60.05 58.55 -8.90
CA ASN A 735 60.99 59.49 -8.25
C ASN A 735 62.46 59.05 -8.34
N PHE A 736 62.76 57.90 -8.96
CA PHE A 736 64.14 57.45 -9.21
C PHE A 736 64.95 58.44 -10.08
N ASN A 737 64.31 59.04 -11.08
CA ASN A 737 64.88 60.17 -11.82
C ASN A 737 64.46 61.46 -11.11
N LEU A 738 65.40 62.09 -10.41
CA LEU A 738 65.24 63.37 -9.71
C LEU A 738 64.54 64.44 -10.58
N PRO A 739 63.51 65.10 -10.05
CA PRO A 739 63.07 66.42 -10.51
C PRO A 739 63.13 67.45 -9.36
N ASN A 740 63.90 68.53 -9.60
CA ASN A 740 64.21 69.67 -8.71
C ASN A 740 65.35 69.43 -7.71
#